data_AF-A0A3M1TG93-F1
#
_entry.id   AF-A0A3M1TG93-F1
#
_cell.length_a   1.000
_cell.length_b   1.000
_cell.length_c   1.000
_cell.angle_alpha   90.00
_cell.angle_beta   90.00
_cell.angle_gamma   90.00
#
_symmetry.space_group_name_H-M   'P 1'
#
loop_
_entity.id
_entity.type
_entity.pdbx_description
1 polymer ?
#
loop_
_entity_poly.entity_id
_entity_poly.type
_entity_poly.pdbx_seq_one_letter_code
_entity_poly.pdbx_strand_id
1 'polypeptide(L)'
;MRDAFIESSGLRLFALAATTAALGLAGCEGCEGGGTQVVQPNIVVEPTEIVFDKVPAAEEASQLVTIRNDGTKELLIDGDPELQENSEDAETEFVLRGVMEPVDCSSGAARADDDPYSLEPGECATVTVGYVPINIGVDTGALIIRSNDPDTPELTVPINAEGSAPDIEVCVLASDCSAETVCNDMDTLSMHFPVTAINASTTCPVRITNTGALPLKRLAWDFKSGNRRRDYLLDPEDLGSLGDLGEGEGVEVNVTFQPKSGGLQEALLEIVSSDPDEGAVTIHLEGMGDGPKVCPDPFPQVDFGTVAVGATEPREVTLENCGTLPLDITKLEVQDNSGGPSNVFAMGAGAPGTPISLNPGETATVPVEFTPTTPGLFNGRLYLESTDPVVPSGWVNLVGQGEIPPSCQIQTSTTTLHFGTAAPGYPVEKTLVVSNPGQLDCTGVTAEITAGANVAFNVVGLPAGGPPWTLTPGQIVTFTLQYDPQDTTGPDQGTFTIGAAELSMPVEVALLGDPVANPSCNLDITPRPGNFTLSACAFGAGLNPRVAQFGATKIGREKTLTVSLENQGSIPCNVTQVEMVEAIPLMGIDPTFTLATGQNRVSVNGSLTNTINPGEIGVIEVRYKPTSEAENCGRVIVQTDDTTHLDGTECAFNGGMPGCAGVTMIGQGVRSAIEVIPTEVDFGVVTVGCASRDTDVTIYNIGQAPLNVTDIYLDPPGKGQPPSGPFSITAAPPLPTTIAGGSSMTIKLKYRPPDTNTHSALLVIESDAQNGNYFTTPLTGQGTNDSHQVDQFQQLSEPMVDVLWVVDDSCSMSEEQNNIANNANTFLNRALNLMTDFQLGVVTTDMTDPNKSGRLQSRNGRPKIITRSTPNPAAAFADNVRQGTFGDATEKGLDATHAALSDPLINDPAANAGFLRDDAKLVVIAVSDEEDSSTPPVDFFVDFLKNIKGYRNSDLMSFSAIVGPEPSGCSSADGDAVAGTRYLEVARRTGGLERSICSNNWGQIADDLGLDAFGAKSQFFLSREPIPSSIVVRVNGSTVPSSDYSYDAPSQSVIFDPTAVPPQGATVEVEYDTVCN
;
A
#
# COMPACT_ATOMS: atom_id res chain seq x y z
N MET A 1 -76.03 -13.06 10.96
CA MET A 1 -75.92 -13.13 9.49
C MET A 1 -74.47 -12.86 9.12
N ARG A 2 -73.66 -13.79 8.60
CA ARG A 2 -73.68 -15.26 8.64
C ARG A 2 -72.24 -15.78 8.50
N ASP A 3 -71.84 -16.97 8.96
CA ASP A 3 -72.10 -17.80 10.16
C ASP A 3 -70.85 -18.72 10.20
N ALA A 4 -69.94 -18.64 11.19
CA ALA A 4 -69.63 -19.68 12.22
C ALA A 4 -69.06 -21.04 11.68
N PHE A 5 -68.11 -21.75 12.31
CA PHE A 5 -67.95 -22.24 13.70
C PHE A 5 -66.42 -22.45 14.00
N ILE A 6 -65.85 -22.22 15.20
CA ILE A 6 -65.89 -23.01 16.47
C ILE A 6 -65.25 -24.42 16.35
N GLU A 7 -64.42 -24.97 17.25
CA GLU A 7 -63.64 -24.47 18.42
C GLU A 7 -62.86 -25.66 19.07
N SER A 8 -61.71 -25.38 19.71
CA SER A 8 -61.18 -26.08 20.91
C SER A 8 -60.55 -27.51 20.87
N SER A 9 -59.52 -27.63 21.73
CA SER A 9 -59.25 -28.74 22.66
C SER A 9 -58.60 -30.06 22.20
N GLY A 10 -57.26 -30.06 22.23
CA GLY A 10 -56.49 -30.90 23.17
C GLY A 10 -56.22 -32.37 22.82
N LEU A 11 -54.95 -32.78 22.95
CA LEU A 11 -54.55 -34.19 22.95
C LEU A 11 -53.62 -34.50 24.14
N ARG A 12 -53.79 -35.69 24.72
CA ARG A 12 -52.98 -36.20 25.83
C ARG A 12 -51.92 -37.17 25.32
N LEU A 13 -50.79 -37.15 26.02
CA LEU A 13 -49.75 -38.18 26.01
C LEU A 13 -50.33 -39.58 26.32
N PHE A 14 -49.94 -40.60 25.54
CA PHE A 14 -49.79 -41.98 26.01
C PHE A 14 -48.74 -42.70 25.16
N ALA A 15 -47.61 -43.06 25.77
CA ALA A 15 -46.65 -43.99 25.20
C ALA A 15 -47.10 -45.44 25.47
N LEU A 16 -46.68 -46.38 24.62
CA LEU A 16 -46.11 -47.65 25.10
C LEU A 16 -45.27 -48.35 24.02
N ALA A 17 -44.18 -48.98 24.45
CA ALA A 17 -43.22 -49.66 23.59
C ALA A 17 -43.72 -51.02 23.06
N ALA A 18 -43.09 -51.49 21.98
CA ALA A 18 -43.17 -52.88 21.52
C ALA A 18 -41.76 -53.46 21.32
N THR A 19 -41.34 -54.31 22.25
CA THR A 19 -40.08 -55.06 22.22
C THR A 19 -40.04 -56.15 21.14
N THR A 20 -38.83 -56.46 20.71
CA THR A 20 -38.42 -57.68 19.98
C THR A 20 -39.22 -58.94 20.32
N ALA A 21 -39.60 -59.70 19.29
CA ALA A 21 -39.96 -61.11 19.42
C ALA A 21 -39.50 -61.89 18.18
N ALA A 22 -38.36 -62.61 18.30
CA ALA A 22 -37.98 -63.62 17.33
C ALA A 22 -38.79 -64.90 17.58
N LEU A 23 -39.46 -65.42 16.54
CA LEU A 23 -40.13 -66.72 16.55
C LEU A 23 -40.10 -67.31 15.15
N GLY A 24 -39.17 -68.24 14.92
CA GLY A 24 -39.16 -69.04 13.70
C GLY A 24 -40.24 -70.12 13.72
N LEU A 25 -40.75 -70.49 12.56
CA LEU A 25 -41.46 -71.76 12.35
C LEU A 25 -41.18 -72.26 10.92
N ALA A 26 -41.02 -73.57 10.79
CA ALA A 26 -40.53 -74.20 9.58
C ALA A 26 -41.66 -74.61 8.62
N GLY A 27 -41.38 -74.49 7.32
CA GLY A 27 -41.75 -75.48 6.29
C GLY A 27 -43.22 -75.58 5.87
N CYS A 28 -43.43 -75.54 4.56
CA CYS A 28 -44.28 -76.54 3.92
C CYS A 28 -43.75 -76.86 2.51
N GLU A 29 -43.84 -78.12 2.11
CA GLU A 29 -43.39 -78.60 0.80
C GLU A 29 -44.40 -78.28 -0.30
N GLY A 30 -43.88 -78.12 -1.52
CA GLY A 30 -44.52 -78.67 -2.72
C GLY A 30 -45.58 -77.82 -3.42
N CYS A 31 -45.19 -77.29 -4.57
CA CYS A 31 -45.94 -77.50 -5.81
C CYS A 31 -45.01 -77.37 -7.01
N GLU A 32 -44.92 -78.43 -7.82
CA GLU A 32 -44.29 -78.35 -9.13
C GLU A 32 -45.11 -77.42 -10.04
N GLY A 33 -44.47 -76.40 -10.59
CA GLY A 33 -45.03 -75.54 -11.62
C GLY A 33 -43.95 -75.22 -12.64
N GLY A 34 -43.99 -75.89 -13.79
CA GLY A 34 -43.14 -75.55 -14.92
C GLY A 34 -43.54 -74.21 -15.51
N GLY A 35 -43.10 -73.12 -14.87
CA GLY A 35 -43.15 -71.79 -15.45
C GLY A 35 -42.21 -71.74 -16.65
N THR A 36 -42.76 -71.37 -17.80
CA THR A 36 -41.96 -70.88 -18.93
C THR A 36 -41.02 -69.80 -18.41
N GLN A 37 -39.70 -69.94 -18.62
CA GLN A 37 -38.78 -68.82 -18.43
C GLN A 37 -39.32 -67.67 -19.29
N VAL A 38 -39.73 -66.58 -18.66
CA VAL A 38 -40.34 -65.46 -19.38
C VAL A 38 -39.20 -64.74 -20.09
N VAL A 39 -39.16 -64.88 -21.43
CA VAL A 39 -38.03 -64.41 -22.22
C VAL A 39 -38.20 -62.92 -22.48
N GLN A 40 -37.79 -62.10 -21.52
CA GLN A 40 -37.94 -60.64 -21.49
C GLN A 40 -36.70 -59.97 -20.85
N PRO A 41 -36.45 -58.66 -21.12
CA PRO A 41 -35.54 -57.84 -20.33
C PRO A 41 -36.08 -57.67 -18.89
N ASN A 42 -35.21 -57.31 -17.94
CA ASN A 42 -35.58 -57.06 -16.55
C ASN A 42 -34.65 -55.98 -15.95
N ILE A 43 -35.17 -54.78 -15.70
CA ILE A 43 -34.39 -53.66 -15.15
C ILE A 43 -34.25 -53.78 -13.62
N VAL A 44 -33.02 -53.60 -13.13
CA VAL A 44 -32.68 -53.56 -11.71
C VAL A 44 -31.75 -52.38 -11.45
N VAL A 45 -31.89 -51.74 -10.29
CA VAL A 45 -31.06 -50.61 -9.87
C VAL A 45 -30.46 -50.82 -8.48
N GLU A 46 -29.26 -50.27 -8.28
CA GLU A 46 -28.54 -50.31 -7.02
C GLU A 46 -27.84 -48.95 -6.78
N PRO A 47 -28.17 -48.22 -5.70
CA PRO A 47 -29.13 -48.58 -4.65
C PRO A 47 -30.61 -48.47 -5.12
N THR A 48 -31.53 -49.10 -4.38
CA THR A 48 -32.98 -49.04 -4.65
C THR A 48 -33.67 -47.83 -4.02
N GLU A 49 -32.93 -47.01 -3.29
CA GLU A 49 -33.31 -45.76 -2.65
C GLU A 49 -32.04 -44.90 -2.57
N ILE A 50 -32.14 -43.62 -2.93
CA ILE A 50 -31.03 -42.67 -2.93
C ILE A 50 -31.17 -41.85 -1.64
N VAL A 51 -30.11 -41.79 -0.84
CA VAL A 51 -30.12 -41.09 0.45
C VAL A 51 -28.89 -40.20 0.55
N PHE A 52 -29.14 -38.90 0.71
CA PHE A 52 -28.14 -37.93 1.10
C PHE A 52 -28.29 -37.67 2.60
N ASP A 53 -27.21 -37.89 3.36
CA ASP A 53 -27.11 -37.42 4.75
C ASP A 53 -27.10 -35.88 4.79
N LYS A 54 -27.19 -35.27 5.98
CA LYS A 54 -27.17 -33.80 6.19
C LYS A 54 -26.10 -33.09 5.35
N VAL A 55 -26.51 -32.35 4.32
CA VAL A 55 -25.61 -31.55 3.44
C VAL A 55 -25.66 -30.07 3.86
N PRO A 56 -24.52 -29.38 3.96
CA PRO A 56 -24.50 -27.94 4.21
C PRO A 56 -25.20 -27.16 3.10
N ALA A 57 -26.02 -26.17 3.46
CA ALA A 57 -26.64 -25.25 2.48
C ALA A 57 -25.58 -24.66 1.52
N ALA A 58 -25.86 -24.72 0.21
CA ALA A 58 -24.97 -24.37 -0.90
C ALA A 58 -23.67 -25.20 -1.08
N GLU A 59 -23.49 -26.31 -0.36
CA GLU A 59 -22.52 -27.37 -0.72
C GLU A 59 -23.17 -28.47 -1.58
N GLU A 60 -22.38 -29.41 -2.11
CA GLU A 60 -22.87 -30.49 -2.98
C GLU A 60 -22.48 -31.88 -2.43
N ALA A 61 -23.45 -32.80 -2.42
CA ALA A 61 -23.21 -34.23 -2.30
C ALA A 61 -23.61 -34.98 -3.58
N SER A 62 -23.03 -36.15 -3.83
CA SER A 62 -23.35 -36.98 -5.01
C SER A 62 -23.34 -38.47 -4.70
N GLN A 63 -24.28 -39.22 -5.27
CA GLN A 63 -24.42 -40.67 -5.14
C GLN A 63 -24.50 -41.35 -6.52
N LEU A 64 -23.75 -42.43 -6.68
CA LEU A 64 -23.70 -43.23 -7.91
C LEU A 64 -24.83 -44.27 -7.92
N VAL A 65 -25.57 -44.35 -9.02
CA VAL A 65 -26.65 -45.32 -9.24
C VAL A 65 -26.24 -46.24 -10.38
N THR A 66 -26.24 -47.55 -10.13
CA THR A 66 -25.98 -48.58 -11.14
C THR A 66 -27.30 -49.15 -11.65
N ILE A 67 -27.48 -49.16 -12.97
CA ILE A 67 -28.62 -49.75 -13.69
C ILE A 67 -28.12 -51.05 -14.34
N ARG A 68 -28.83 -52.16 -14.15
CA ARG A 68 -28.44 -53.50 -14.62
C ARG A 68 -29.59 -54.21 -15.32
N ASN A 69 -29.28 -54.94 -16.40
CA ASN A 69 -30.23 -55.88 -17.01
C ASN A 69 -30.05 -57.30 -16.46
N ASP A 70 -30.87 -57.68 -15.48
CA ASP A 70 -30.92 -59.05 -14.94
C ASP A 70 -31.84 -59.99 -15.75
N GLY A 71 -32.27 -59.55 -16.95
CA GLY A 71 -33.19 -60.26 -17.83
C GLY A 71 -32.55 -61.33 -18.69
N THR A 72 -33.29 -61.74 -19.74
CA THR A 72 -32.82 -62.74 -20.74
C THR A 72 -32.89 -62.23 -22.18
N LYS A 73 -33.12 -60.91 -22.35
CA LYS A 73 -33.06 -60.15 -23.60
C LYS A 73 -32.51 -58.75 -23.32
N GLU A 74 -32.00 -58.12 -24.38
CA GLU A 74 -31.68 -56.69 -24.48
C GLU A 74 -32.73 -55.78 -23.81
N LEU A 75 -32.27 -55.01 -22.82
CA LEU A 75 -32.99 -53.95 -22.15
C LEU A 75 -32.65 -52.63 -22.86
N LEU A 76 -33.67 -51.92 -23.34
CA LEU A 76 -33.55 -50.61 -23.97
C LEU A 76 -34.09 -49.55 -23.03
N ILE A 77 -33.28 -48.53 -22.72
CA ILE A 77 -33.63 -47.37 -21.90
C ILE A 77 -34.12 -46.25 -22.84
N ASP A 78 -35.30 -45.69 -22.56
CA ASP A 78 -35.94 -44.69 -23.42
C ASP A 78 -35.53 -43.27 -23.03
N GLY A 79 -34.32 -42.89 -23.48
CA GLY A 79 -33.71 -41.57 -23.22
C GLY A 79 -32.90 -41.49 -21.93
N ASP A 80 -32.45 -40.28 -21.59
CA ASP A 80 -31.79 -40.00 -20.32
C ASP A 80 -32.76 -40.23 -19.13
N PRO A 81 -32.27 -40.75 -17.98
CA PRO A 81 -33.04 -40.74 -16.74
C PRO A 81 -33.54 -39.33 -16.39
N GLU A 82 -34.74 -39.23 -15.84
CA GLU A 82 -35.37 -37.97 -15.45
C GLU A 82 -35.31 -37.81 -13.92
N LEU A 83 -34.96 -36.61 -13.42
CA LEU A 83 -35.14 -36.27 -12.00
C LEU A 83 -36.47 -35.53 -11.82
N GLN A 84 -37.24 -35.95 -10.82
CA GLN A 84 -38.45 -35.28 -10.38
C GLN A 84 -38.24 -34.76 -8.96
N GLU A 85 -38.42 -33.45 -8.78
CA GLU A 85 -38.54 -32.84 -7.46
C GLU A 85 -39.91 -33.16 -6.83
N ASN A 86 -39.92 -33.51 -5.54
CA ASN A 86 -41.14 -33.71 -4.75
C ASN A 86 -41.12 -32.96 -3.40
N SER A 87 -40.13 -32.10 -3.13
CA SER A 87 -40.15 -31.14 -2.02
C SER A 87 -41.39 -30.22 -2.08
N GLU A 88 -41.77 -29.62 -0.94
CA GLU A 88 -42.89 -28.67 -0.90
C GLU A 88 -42.52 -27.24 -1.36
N ASP A 89 -41.22 -26.91 -1.47
CA ASP A 89 -40.74 -25.56 -1.78
C ASP A 89 -40.53 -25.29 -3.29
N ALA A 90 -40.43 -26.34 -4.09
CA ALA A 90 -40.36 -26.33 -5.56
C ALA A 90 -39.11 -25.66 -6.18
N GLU A 91 -38.04 -25.51 -5.40
CA GLU A 91 -36.71 -25.20 -5.93
C GLU A 91 -36.05 -26.47 -6.48
N THR A 92 -35.09 -26.36 -7.41
CA THR A 92 -34.48 -27.54 -8.06
C THR A 92 -33.12 -27.87 -7.44
N GLU A 93 -33.12 -28.82 -6.50
CA GLU A 93 -31.94 -29.15 -5.68
C GLU A 93 -31.27 -30.45 -6.11
N PHE A 94 -32.01 -31.38 -6.71
CA PHE A 94 -31.45 -32.59 -7.33
C PHE A 94 -30.97 -32.35 -8.77
N VAL A 95 -29.78 -32.86 -9.10
CA VAL A 95 -29.13 -32.65 -10.41
C VAL A 95 -28.49 -33.94 -10.93
N LEU A 96 -28.53 -34.18 -12.25
CA LEU A 96 -27.74 -35.27 -12.85
C LEU A 96 -26.32 -34.79 -13.14
N ARG A 97 -25.34 -35.61 -12.75
CA ARG A 97 -23.91 -35.36 -12.96
C ARG A 97 -23.35 -36.33 -14.00
N GLY A 98 -23.00 -35.79 -15.16
CA GLY A 98 -22.57 -36.55 -16.32
C GLY A 98 -23.74 -37.10 -17.15
N VAL A 99 -23.39 -37.92 -18.15
CA VAL A 99 -24.35 -38.76 -18.88
C VAL A 99 -24.33 -40.18 -18.29
N MET A 100 -25.29 -41.01 -18.69
CA MET A 100 -25.25 -42.43 -18.34
C MET A 100 -24.06 -43.12 -19.05
N GLU A 101 -23.21 -43.85 -18.30
CA GLU A 101 -21.99 -44.49 -18.82
C GLU A 101 -22.05 -46.01 -18.72
N PRO A 102 -21.65 -46.79 -19.76
CA PRO A 102 -21.69 -48.25 -19.72
C PRO A 102 -20.50 -48.81 -18.94
N VAL A 103 -20.76 -49.68 -17.96
CA VAL A 103 -19.74 -50.19 -17.02
C VAL A 103 -19.82 -51.71 -16.82
N ASP A 104 -18.69 -52.31 -16.43
CA ASP A 104 -18.65 -53.69 -15.95
C ASP A 104 -19.30 -53.76 -14.55
N CYS A 105 -20.43 -54.48 -14.46
CA CYS A 105 -21.20 -54.70 -13.24
C CYS A 105 -20.38 -55.20 -12.03
N SER A 106 -19.21 -55.81 -12.26
CA SER A 106 -18.37 -56.40 -11.21
C SER A 106 -17.20 -55.52 -10.77
N SER A 107 -16.82 -54.51 -11.58
CA SER A 107 -15.63 -53.69 -11.34
C SER A 107 -15.86 -52.18 -11.42
N GLY A 108 -17.03 -51.73 -11.93
CA GLY A 108 -17.34 -50.31 -12.15
C GLY A 108 -16.49 -49.66 -13.26
N ALA A 109 -15.65 -50.43 -13.96
CA ALA A 109 -14.80 -49.91 -15.02
C ALA A 109 -15.62 -49.64 -16.30
N ALA A 110 -15.36 -48.49 -16.94
CA ALA A 110 -15.95 -48.13 -18.22
C ALA A 110 -15.71 -49.21 -19.29
N ARG A 111 -16.77 -49.54 -20.02
CA ARG A 111 -16.74 -50.53 -21.10
C ARG A 111 -16.42 -49.87 -22.44
N ALA A 112 -15.99 -50.70 -23.39
CA ALA A 112 -15.70 -50.28 -24.77
C ALA A 112 -16.90 -50.41 -25.70
N ASP A 113 -18.12 -50.41 -25.14
CA ASP A 113 -19.36 -50.35 -25.90
C ASP A 113 -19.89 -48.91 -25.87
N ASP A 114 -20.38 -48.40 -27.00
CA ASP A 114 -20.61 -46.96 -27.21
C ASP A 114 -22.07 -46.53 -26.94
N ASP A 115 -22.99 -47.46 -26.63
CA ASP A 115 -24.42 -47.18 -26.41
C ASP A 115 -24.89 -47.54 -24.98
N PRO A 116 -24.95 -46.57 -24.04
CA PRO A 116 -25.40 -46.82 -22.67
C PRO A 116 -26.91 -47.10 -22.55
N TYR A 117 -27.69 -46.86 -23.62
CA TYR A 117 -29.14 -47.05 -23.62
C TYR A 117 -29.56 -48.46 -24.07
N SER A 118 -28.62 -49.30 -24.52
CA SER A 118 -28.86 -50.74 -24.74
C SER A 118 -27.96 -51.58 -23.83
N LEU A 119 -28.59 -52.43 -23.02
CA LEU A 119 -27.91 -53.34 -22.09
C LEU A 119 -28.29 -54.78 -22.42
N GLU A 120 -27.32 -55.58 -22.87
CA GLU A 120 -27.52 -57.03 -23.03
C GLU A 120 -27.64 -57.73 -21.66
N PRO A 121 -28.14 -58.98 -21.59
CA PRO A 121 -28.29 -59.71 -20.33
C PRO A 121 -26.99 -59.82 -19.50
N GLY A 122 -27.03 -59.27 -18.28
CA GLY A 122 -25.90 -59.22 -17.35
C GLY A 122 -25.03 -57.97 -17.47
N GLU A 123 -25.44 -56.96 -18.24
CA GLU A 123 -24.71 -55.71 -18.44
C GLU A 123 -25.24 -54.55 -17.58
N CYS A 124 -24.38 -53.56 -17.35
CA CYS A 124 -24.67 -52.39 -16.51
C CYS A 124 -24.32 -51.06 -17.19
N ALA A 125 -25.01 -50.02 -16.75
CA ALA A 125 -24.62 -48.63 -16.89
C ALA A 125 -24.71 -47.91 -15.53
N THR A 126 -24.06 -46.76 -15.39
CA THR A 126 -24.11 -45.92 -14.18
C THR A 126 -24.50 -44.49 -14.50
N VAL A 127 -25.22 -43.85 -13.58
CA VAL A 127 -25.53 -42.42 -13.59
C VAL A 127 -25.26 -41.85 -12.20
N THR A 128 -24.78 -40.61 -12.10
CA THR A 128 -24.54 -39.93 -10.82
C THR A 128 -25.66 -38.92 -10.55
N VAL A 129 -26.30 -39.03 -9.39
CA VAL A 129 -27.26 -38.05 -8.88
C VAL A 129 -26.54 -37.16 -7.87
N GLY A 130 -26.65 -35.85 -8.02
CA GLY A 130 -26.19 -34.85 -7.07
C GLY A 130 -27.34 -34.17 -6.34
N TYR A 131 -27.06 -33.61 -5.18
CA TYR A 131 -27.97 -32.81 -4.36
C TYR A 131 -27.22 -31.58 -3.86
N VAL A 132 -27.83 -30.40 -4.04
CA VAL A 132 -27.32 -29.09 -3.64
C VAL A 132 -28.44 -28.36 -2.90
N PRO A 133 -28.53 -28.46 -1.56
CA PRO A 133 -29.57 -27.78 -0.79
C PRO A 133 -29.46 -26.27 -0.93
N ILE A 134 -30.58 -25.62 -1.22
CA ILE A 134 -30.73 -24.17 -1.21
C ILE A 134 -31.24 -23.71 0.16
N ASN A 135 -32.10 -24.51 0.78
CA ASN A 135 -32.71 -24.25 2.09
C ASN A 135 -32.28 -25.27 3.16
N ILE A 136 -32.65 -25.02 4.42
CA ILE A 136 -32.54 -25.99 5.52
C ILE A 136 -33.88 -26.72 5.60
N GLY A 137 -33.88 -28.05 5.48
CA GLY A 137 -35.11 -28.82 5.35
C GLY A 137 -34.89 -30.28 5.00
N VAL A 138 -35.98 -31.03 4.86
CA VAL A 138 -35.97 -32.40 4.32
C VAL A 138 -36.54 -32.36 2.91
N ASP A 139 -35.72 -32.73 1.95
CA ASP A 139 -36.06 -32.65 0.53
C ASP A 139 -36.21 -34.06 -0.04
N THR A 140 -37.20 -34.25 -0.89
CA THR A 140 -37.56 -35.58 -1.40
C THR A 140 -37.76 -35.53 -2.89
N GLY A 141 -37.11 -36.42 -3.62
CA GLY A 141 -37.15 -36.45 -5.08
C GLY A 141 -37.39 -37.87 -5.60
N ALA A 142 -37.27 -38.04 -6.91
CA ALA A 142 -37.26 -39.34 -7.55
C ALA A 142 -36.42 -39.35 -8.83
N LEU A 143 -35.63 -40.40 -9.03
CA LEU A 143 -35.00 -40.73 -10.30
C LEU A 143 -35.92 -41.68 -11.08
N ILE A 144 -36.31 -41.28 -12.29
CA ILE A 144 -37.25 -42.01 -13.16
C ILE A 144 -36.49 -42.56 -14.37
N ILE A 145 -36.56 -43.87 -14.58
CA ILE A 145 -35.91 -44.56 -15.69
C ILE A 145 -36.99 -45.28 -16.50
N ARG A 146 -37.13 -44.92 -17.79
CA ARG A 146 -38.09 -45.51 -18.73
C ARG A 146 -37.41 -46.61 -19.52
N SER A 147 -38.08 -47.74 -19.74
CA SER A 147 -37.46 -48.87 -20.46
C SER A 147 -38.45 -49.75 -21.23
N ASN A 148 -37.91 -50.68 -22.04
CA ASN A 148 -38.68 -51.71 -22.73
C ASN A 148 -39.04 -52.94 -21.86
N ASP A 149 -38.76 -52.91 -20.55
CA ASP A 149 -39.20 -53.93 -19.60
C ASP A 149 -40.74 -53.98 -19.53
N PRO A 150 -41.37 -55.14 -19.84
CA PRO A 150 -42.83 -55.25 -19.85
C PRO A 150 -43.47 -55.30 -18.45
N ASP A 151 -42.70 -55.64 -17.41
CA ASP A 151 -43.16 -55.67 -16.02
C ASP A 151 -42.84 -54.33 -15.32
N THR A 152 -41.72 -53.68 -15.67
CA THR A 152 -41.28 -52.39 -15.12
C THR A 152 -40.93 -51.34 -16.20
N PRO A 153 -41.90 -50.89 -17.02
CA PRO A 153 -41.66 -49.96 -18.14
C PRO A 153 -41.26 -48.54 -17.68
N GLU A 154 -41.54 -48.21 -16.43
CA GLU A 154 -41.08 -47.01 -15.73
C GLU A 154 -40.66 -47.44 -14.33
N LEU A 155 -39.38 -47.26 -13.99
CA LEU A 155 -38.80 -47.55 -12.69
C LEU A 155 -38.53 -46.23 -11.97
N THR A 156 -39.07 -46.08 -10.76
CA THR A 156 -38.90 -44.89 -9.92
C THR A 156 -38.06 -45.24 -8.70
N VAL A 157 -36.93 -44.56 -8.54
CA VAL A 157 -36.05 -44.67 -7.36
C VAL A 157 -36.28 -43.44 -6.48
N PRO A 158 -36.80 -43.58 -5.25
CA PRO A 158 -37.00 -42.45 -4.36
C PRO A 158 -35.65 -41.84 -3.94
N ILE A 159 -35.64 -40.51 -3.79
CA ILE A 159 -34.53 -39.74 -3.25
C ILE A 159 -35.00 -39.10 -1.94
N ASN A 160 -34.22 -39.25 -0.87
CA ASN A 160 -34.42 -38.55 0.39
C ASN A 160 -33.13 -37.80 0.74
N ALA A 161 -33.25 -36.54 1.16
CA ALA A 161 -32.12 -35.67 1.46
C ALA A 161 -32.46 -34.70 2.61
N GLU A 162 -31.43 -34.10 3.23
CA GLU A 162 -31.61 -33.11 4.29
C GLU A 162 -30.59 -31.96 4.14
N GLY A 163 -31.09 -30.76 3.90
CA GLY A 163 -30.31 -29.51 3.93
C GLY A 163 -30.15 -29.06 5.37
N SER A 164 -28.93 -28.70 5.78
CA SER A 164 -28.63 -28.37 7.18
C SER A 164 -27.61 -27.23 7.33
N ALA A 165 -27.59 -26.61 8.50
CA ALA A 165 -26.62 -25.59 8.89
C ALA A 165 -26.23 -25.74 10.38
N PRO A 166 -25.06 -25.23 10.80
CA PRO A 166 -24.79 -24.93 12.21
C PRO A 166 -25.56 -23.65 12.62
N ASP A 167 -25.90 -23.53 13.90
CA ASP A 167 -26.69 -22.41 14.46
C ASP A 167 -26.16 -22.10 15.87
N ILE A 168 -25.87 -20.82 16.18
CA ILE A 168 -25.18 -20.41 17.42
C ILE A 168 -26.12 -19.75 18.44
N GLU A 169 -26.25 -20.39 19.61
CA GLU A 169 -26.89 -19.81 20.78
C GLU A 169 -25.83 -19.36 21.80
N VAL A 170 -25.77 -18.06 22.09
CA VAL A 170 -24.91 -17.44 23.11
C VAL A 170 -25.77 -16.91 24.25
N CYS A 171 -25.58 -17.44 25.45
CA CYS A 171 -26.35 -17.08 26.64
C CYS A 171 -25.46 -16.49 27.74
N VAL A 172 -25.78 -15.28 28.21
CA VAL A 172 -25.25 -14.74 29.48
C VAL A 172 -26.02 -15.41 30.63
N LEU A 173 -25.33 -16.19 31.47
CA LEU A 173 -26.00 -17.00 32.49
C LEU A 173 -26.34 -16.20 33.75
N ALA A 174 -27.45 -16.56 34.40
CA ALA A 174 -27.85 -16.02 35.70
C ALA A 174 -26.72 -16.16 36.74
N SER A 175 -26.22 -15.03 37.23
CA SER A 175 -24.98 -14.91 38.01
C SER A 175 -24.98 -13.59 38.80
N ASP A 176 -23.85 -13.21 39.41
CA ASP A 176 -23.69 -11.86 39.97
C ASP A 176 -23.69 -10.75 38.89
N CYS A 177 -23.70 -11.13 37.60
CA CYS A 177 -23.54 -10.24 36.45
C CYS A 177 -24.77 -10.13 35.55
N SER A 178 -25.76 -11.02 35.73
CA SER A 178 -27.10 -10.96 35.14
C SER A 178 -28.11 -11.64 36.07
N ALA A 179 -29.28 -11.02 36.26
CA ALA A 179 -30.30 -11.53 37.18
C ALA A 179 -31.00 -12.82 36.69
N GLU A 180 -31.08 -13.01 35.38
CA GLU A 180 -31.69 -14.17 34.71
C GLU A 180 -30.77 -14.59 33.54
N THR A 181 -30.97 -15.78 32.97
CA THR A 181 -30.23 -16.20 31.77
C THR A 181 -30.87 -15.56 30.54
N VAL A 182 -30.07 -14.89 29.70
CA VAL A 182 -30.52 -14.19 28.49
C VAL A 182 -29.68 -14.65 27.30
N CYS A 183 -30.30 -14.95 26.17
CA CYS A 183 -29.67 -15.49 24.97
C CYS A 183 -29.93 -14.58 23.74
N ASN A 184 -29.10 -14.69 22.70
CA ASN A 184 -29.13 -13.87 21.47
C ASN A 184 -30.41 -14.01 20.64
N ASP A 185 -31.07 -15.16 20.72
CA ASP A 185 -32.32 -15.48 20.01
C ASP A 185 -33.50 -14.56 20.39
N MET A 186 -33.45 -13.94 21.58
CA MET A 186 -34.59 -13.24 22.18
C MET A 186 -34.31 -11.79 22.59
N ASP A 187 -33.07 -11.39 22.89
CA ASP A 187 -32.74 -10.07 23.46
C ASP A 187 -31.30 -9.60 23.15
N THR A 188 -31.04 -8.29 23.33
CA THR A 188 -29.68 -7.74 23.27
C THR A 188 -28.86 -8.13 24.51
N LEU A 189 -27.75 -8.83 24.31
CA LEU A 189 -26.91 -9.31 25.41
C LEU A 189 -26.13 -8.19 26.11
N SER A 190 -26.23 -8.16 27.45
CA SER A 190 -25.47 -7.25 28.32
C SER A 190 -25.05 -7.95 29.61
N MET A 191 -23.94 -7.49 30.20
CA MET A 191 -23.32 -8.09 31.38
C MET A 191 -22.75 -6.99 32.29
N HIS A 192 -23.26 -6.90 33.52
CA HIS A 192 -22.89 -5.85 34.46
C HIS A 192 -22.10 -6.43 35.65
N PHE A 193 -20.77 -6.29 35.63
CA PHE A 193 -19.89 -6.76 36.68
C PHE A 193 -20.06 -5.95 37.97
N PRO A 194 -20.01 -6.60 39.16
CA PRO A 194 -20.02 -5.89 40.43
C PRO A 194 -18.76 -5.05 40.65
N VAL A 195 -18.84 -4.10 41.58
CA VAL A 195 -17.72 -3.23 41.96
C VAL A 195 -16.52 -4.07 42.40
N THR A 196 -15.42 -3.99 41.64
CA THR A 196 -14.26 -4.88 41.76
C THR A 196 -12.99 -4.06 42.05
N ALA A 197 -12.24 -4.42 43.08
CA ALA A 197 -11.02 -3.69 43.47
C ALA A 197 -9.95 -3.68 42.39
N ILE A 198 -9.18 -2.59 42.29
CA ILE A 198 -8.08 -2.50 41.32
C ILE A 198 -7.13 -3.71 41.45
N ASN A 199 -6.86 -4.37 40.33
CA ASN A 199 -6.13 -5.64 40.20
C ASN A 199 -6.77 -6.90 40.82
N ALA A 200 -7.90 -6.80 41.53
CA ALA A 200 -8.75 -7.96 41.82
C ALA A 200 -9.59 -8.31 40.59
N SER A 201 -10.10 -9.53 40.52
CA SER A 201 -10.85 -10.05 39.37
C SER A 201 -12.22 -10.60 39.77
N THR A 202 -13.23 -10.33 38.96
CA THR A 202 -14.57 -10.94 39.03
C THR A 202 -14.88 -11.66 37.72
N THR A 203 -15.49 -12.85 37.79
CA THR A 203 -15.79 -13.72 36.65
C THR A 203 -17.28 -13.88 36.42
N CYS A 204 -17.73 -13.83 35.16
CA CYS A 204 -19.10 -14.02 34.74
C CYS A 204 -19.17 -15.09 33.63
N PRO A 205 -19.99 -16.15 33.77
CA PRO A 205 -20.07 -17.21 32.78
C PRO A 205 -20.98 -16.85 31.59
N VAL A 206 -20.51 -17.17 30.39
CA VAL A 206 -21.25 -17.16 29.13
C VAL A 206 -21.29 -18.59 28.60
N ARG A 207 -22.44 -19.04 28.13
CA ARG A 207 -22.59 -20.32 27.46
C ARG A 207 -22.68 -20.12 25.96
N ILE A 208 -21.97 -20.92 25.18
CA ILE A 208 -22.06 -20.97 23.72
C ILE A 208 -22.49 -22.39 23.36
N THR A 209 -23.63 -22.55 22.69
CA THR A 209 -24.22 -23.83 22.28
C THR A 209 -24.40 -23.84 20.77
N ASN A 210 -24.14 -24.98 20.13
CA ASN A 210 -24.58 -25.23 18.77
C ASN A 210 -25.99 -25.84 18.80
N THR A 211 -27.00 -25.05 18.47
CA THR A 211 -28.40 -25.49 18.33
C THR A 211 -28.68 -26.10 16.95
N GLY A 212 -27.74 -25.97 16.01
CA GLY A 212 -27.85 -26.42 14.63
C GLY A 212 -27.51 -27.87 14.38
N ALA A 213 -27.83 -28.31 13.16
CA ALA A 213 -27.79 -29.69 12.70
C ALA A 213 -26.39 -30.13 12.20
N LEU A 214 -25.47 -29.20 11.97
CA LEU A 214 -24.08 -29.43 11.56
C LEU A 214 -23.08 -28.86 12.58
N PRO A 215 -21.80 -29.30 12.58
CA PRO A 215 -20.81 -28.79 13.53
C PRO A 215 -20.53 -27.29 13.35
N LEU A 216 -20.63 -26.54 14.45
CA LEU A 216 -20.32 -25.12 14.51
C LEU A 216 -18.80 -24.91 14.62
N LYS A 217 -18.21 -24.24 13.63
CA LYS A 217 -16.77 -24.06 13.45
C LYS A 217 -16.39 -22.59 13.55
N ARG A 218 -15.09 -22.30 13.37
CA ARG A 218 -14.54 -20.92 13.36
C ARG A 218 -14.90 -20.10 14.61
N LEU A 219 -15.16 -20.77 15.74
CA LEU A 219 -15.41 -20.10 17.01
C LEU A 219 -14.20 -19.27 17.40
N ALA A 220 -14.39 -17.96 17.43
CA ALA A 220 -13.40 -16.97 17.79
C ALA A 220 -14.09 -15.85 18.56
N TRP A 221 -13.32 -15.01 19.24
CA TRP A 221 -13.88 -13.83 19.90
C TRP A 221 -12.92 -12.65 19.91
N ASP A 222 -13.49 -11.44 19.93
CA ASP A 222 -12.74 -10.20 19.90
C ASP A 222 -13.44 -9.08 20.69
N PHE A 223 -12.68 -8.23 21.38
CA PHE A 223 -13.25 -7.10 22.12
C PHE A 223 -13.33 -5.85 21.23
N LYS A 224 -14.51 -5.53 20.70
CA LYS A 224 -14.72 -4.44 19.72
C LYS A 224 -14.99 -3.10 20.37
N SER A 225 -14.07 -2.15 20.19
CA SER A 225 -14.17 -0.76 20.68
C SER A 225 -14.31 -0.62 22.21
N GLY A 226 -14.19 0.60 22.72
CA GLY A 226 -14.01 0.85 24.15
C GLY A 226 -12.53 0.80 24.56
N ASN A 227 -12.04 1.89 25.14
CA ASN A 227 -10.62 2.12 25.36
C ASN A 227 -10.10 1.44 26.64
N ARG A 228 -10.17 0.08 26.74
CA ARG A 228 -9.46 -0.80 27.71
C ARG A 228 -9.69 -2.33 27.50
N ARG A 229 -9.08 -2.94 26.48
CA ARG A 229 -8.88 -4.43 26.40
C ARG A 229 -8.02 -5.05 27.52
N ARG A 230 -7.69 -4.28 28.57
CA ARG A 230 -6.85 -4.70 29.71
C ARG A 230 -7.62 -4.88 31.01
N ASP A 231 -8.87 -4.42 31.04
CA ASP A 231 -9.76 -4.55 32.20
C ASP A 231 -10.73 -5.74 32.04
N TYR A 232 -10.95 -6.24 30.82
CA TYR A 232 -11.72 -7.47 30.55
C TYR A 232 -10.82 -8.52 29.90
N LEU A 233 -10.95 -9.78 30.33
CA LEU A 233 -10.16 -10.93 29.93
C LEU A 233 -11.09 -12.12 29.69
N LEU A 234 -10.68 -13.04 28.82
CA LEU A 234 -11.23 -14.40 28.71
C LEU A 234 -10.09 -15.37 29.02
N ASP A 235 -10.38 -16.49 29.68
CA ASP A 235 -9.33 -17.44 30.09
C ASP A 235 -8.71 -18.13 28.86
N PRO A 236 -7.37 -18.10 28.66
CA PRO A 236 -6.73 -18.83 27.57
C PRO A 236 -6.88 -20.35 27.66
N GLU A 237 -7.19 -20.94 28.82
CA GLU A 237 -7.52 -22.37 28.92
C GLU A 237 -8.89 -22.68 28.30
N ASP A 238 -9.83 -21.73 28.29
CA ASP A 238 -11.10 -21.83 27.56
C ASP A 238 -10.87 -21.77 26.03
N LEU A 239 -9.83 -21.05 25.55
CA LEU A 239 -9.45 -20.97 24.12
C LEU A 239 -8.86 -22.28 23.58
N GLY A 240 -8.07 -23.00 24.37
CA GLY A 240 -7.35 -24.20 23.92
C GLY A 240 -8.21 -25.46 23.76
N SER A 241 -9.48 -25.41 24.17
CA SER A 241 -10.37 -26.58 24.25
C SER A 241 -11.53 -26.58 23.24
N LEU A 242 -11.76 -25.46 22.56
CA LEU A 242 -12.84 -25.32 21.58
C LEU A 242 -12.46 -25.87 20.21
N GLY A 243 -12.72 -27.16 20.03
CA GLY A 243 -12.90 -27.74 18.69
C GLY A 243 -14.24 -27.33 18.07
N ASP A 244 -14.54 -27.87 16.89
CA ASP A 244 -15.88 -27.77 16.29
C ASP A 244 -16.93 -28.30 17.29
N LEU A 245 -17.96 -27.51 17.63
CA LEU A 245 -19.05 -27.96 18.51
C LEU A 245 -20.04 -28.80 17.70
N GLY A 246 -20.26 -30.06 18.07
CA GLY A 246 -21.27 -30.92 17.46
C GLY A 246 -22.71 -30.45 17.72
N GLU A 247 -23.67 -31.07 17.05
CA GLU A 247 -25.12 -30.83 17.22
C GLU A 247 -25.52 -30.98 18.71
N GLY A 248 -26.02 -29.89 19.31
CA GLY A 248 -26.41 -29.84 20.72
C GLY A 248 -25.26 -29.77 21.73
N GLU A 249 -24.00 -29.70 21.28
CA GLU A 249 -22.85 -29.47 22.16
C GLU A 249 -22.71 -27.99 22.53
N GLY A 250 -22.19 -27.72 23.72
CA GLY A 250 -21.97 -26.36 24.17
C GLY A 250 -20.92 -26.26 25.27
N VAL A 251 -20.28 -25.10 25.33
CA VAL A 251 -19.21 -24.73 26.26
C VAL A 251 -19.69 -23.63 27.20
N GLU A 252 -19.14 -23.56 28.41
CA GLU A 252 -19.27 -22.40 29.30
C GLU A 252 -17.88 -21.77 29.42
N VAL A 253 -17.77 -20.49 29.04
CA VAL A 253 -16.53 -19.69 29.08
C VAL A 253 -16.66 -18.56 30.10
N ASN A 254 -15.57 -18.16 30.74
CA ASN A 254 -15.61 -17.14 31.81
C ASN A 254 -15.04 -15.79 31.35
N VAL A 255 -15.91 -14.78 31.23
CA VAL A 255 -15.48 -13.39 31.04
C VAL A 255 -15.06 -12.82 32.40
N THR A 256 -13.84 -12.32 32.49
CA THR A 256 -13.20 -11.85 33.72
C THR A 256 -12.96 -10.34 33.67
N PHE A 257 -13.52 -9.58 34.62
CA PHE A 257 -13.23 -8.16 34.81
C PHE A 257 -12.15 -7.97 35.88
N GLN A 258 -11.01 -7.38 35.52
CA GLN A 258 -9.86 -7.07 36.38
C GLN A 258 -9.40 -5.60 36.24
N PRO A 259 -10.14 -4.62 36.78
CA PRO A 259 -9.92 -3.20 36.54
C PRO A 259 -8.53 -2.69 36.98
N LYS A 260 -7.93 -1.79 36.20
CA LYS A 260 -6.66 -1.11 36.50
C LYS A 260 -6.81 0.31 37.05
N SER A 261 -7.98 0.95 36.90
CA SER A 261 -8.32 2.25 37.50
C SER A 261 -9.66 2.22 38.21
N GLY A 262 -9.98 3.27 38.98
CA GLY A 262 -11.31 3.47 39.54
C GLY A 262 -12.39 3.74 38.49
N GLY A 263 -13.65 3.68 38.90
CA GLY A 263 -14.80 4.12 38.11
C GLY A 263 -15.22 3.17 36.99
N LEU A 264 -16.21 3.59 36.21
CA LEU A 264 -16.84 2.79 35.15
C LEU A 264 -15.85 2.48 34.01
N GLN A 265 -15.89 1.22 33.56
CA GLN A 265 -15.24 0.68 32.37
C GLN A 265 -16.30 0.00 31.50
N GLU A 266 -16.21 0.18 30.19
CA GLU A 266 -17.15 -0.39 29.21
C GLU A 266 -16.37 -1.05 28.05
N ALA A 267 -16.91 -2.14 27.50
CA ALA A 267 -16.38 -2.84 26.32
C ALA A 267 -17.49 -3.61 25.60
N LEU A 268 -17.29 -3.95 24.33
CA LEU A 268 -18.11 -4.96 23.64
C LEU A 268 -17.27 -6.23 23.46
N LEU A 269 -17.86 -7.39 23.72
CA LEU A 269 -17.31 -8.71 23.38
C LEU A 269 -18.09 -9.26 22.17
N GLU A 270 -17.40 -9.51 21.07
CA GLU A 270 -17.91 -10.17 19.87
C GLU A 270 -17.47 -11.63 19.84
N ILE A 271 -18.38 -12.54 19.52
CA ILE A 271 -18.14 -13.98 19.33
C ILE A 271 -18.50 -14.31 17.88
N VAL A 272 -17.52 -14.77 17.11
CA VAL A 272 -17.61 -15.06 15.67
C VAL A 272 -17.70 -16.57 15.46
N SER A 273 -18.43 -17.03 14.44
CA SER A 273 -18.71 -18.45 14.21
C SER A 273 -18.75 -18.85 12.72
N SER A 274 -19.16 -20.09 12.44
CA SER A 274 -19.49 -20.58 11.09
C SER A 274 -20.99 -20.64 10.80
N ASP A 275 -21.82 -20.11 11.69
CA ASP A 275 -23.24 -19.89 11.44
C ASP A 275 -23.40 -18.96 10.22
N PRO A 276 -24.20 -19.35 9.20
CA PRO A 276 -24.43 -18.52 8.03
C PRO A 276 -25.34 -17.32 8.28
N ASP A 277 -26.25 -17.39 9.26
CA ASP A 277 -27.24 -16.36 9.58
C ASP A 277 -26.77 -15.48 10.75
N GLU A 278 -26.15 -16.05 11.79
CA GLU A 278 -25.59 -15.38 12.96
C GLU A 278 -24.07 -15.55 13.10
N GLY A 279 -23.33 -15.28 12.02
CA GLY A 279 -21.86 -15.39 11.97
C GLY A 279 -21.08 -14.53 12.99
N ALA A 280 -21.72 -13.58 13.69
CA ALA A 280 -21.15 -12.88 14.85
C ALA A 280 -22.23 -12.37 15.84
N VAL A 281 -22.05 -12.70 17.12
CA VAL A 281 -22.92 -12.29 18.25
C VAL A 281 -22.16 -11.32 19.16
N THR A 282 -22.82 -10.30 19.74
CA THR A 282 -22.18 -9.28 20.58
C THR A 282 -22.80 -9.14 21.98
N ILE A 283 -21.95 -8.90 22.98
CA ILE A 283 -22.31 -8.70 24.40
C ILE A 283 -21.73 -7.37 24.87
N HIS A 284 -22.57 -6.47 25.41
CA HIS A 284 -22.10 -5.23 26.04
C HIS A 284 -21.68 -5.47 27.50
N LEU A 285 -20.47 -5.05 27.86
CA LEU A 285 -19.85 -5.29 29.16
C LEU A 285 -19.68 -3.98 29.92
N GLU A 286 -20.17 -3.94 31.16
CA GLU A 286 -20.01 -2.80 32.07
C GLU A 286 -19.45 -3.26 33.41
N GLY A 287 -18.52 -2.50 33.99
CA GLY A 287 -17.85 -2.88 35.23
C GLY A 287 -17.26 -1.68 35.95
N MET A 288 -17.31 -1.70 37.29
CA MET A 288 -16.89 -0.58 38.12
C MET A 288 -15.61 -0.92 38.89
N GLY A 289 -14.51 -0.23 38.61
CA GLY A 289 -13.26 -0.40 39.36
C GLY A 289 -13.28 0.33 40.70
N ASP A 290 -12.84 -0.33 41.78
CA ASP A 290 -12.73 0.30 43.10
C ASP A 290 -11.36 0.96 43.31
N GLY A 291 -11.30 2.29 43.14
CA GLY A 291 -10.09 3.11 43.25
C GLY A 291 -10.32 4.58 42.90
N PRO A 292 -9.30 5.45 43.04
CA PRO A 292 -9.37 6.83 42.55
C PRO A 292 -9.21 6.88 41.02
N LYS A 293 -9.81 7.89 40.37
CA LYS A 293 -9.60 8.17 38.94
C LYS A 293 -9.79 9.66 38.65
N VAL A 294 -8.86 10.28 37.94
CA VAL A 294 -8.96 11.69 37.53
C VAL A 294 -9.65 11.82 36.17
N CYS A 295 -10.74 12.58 36.11
CA CYS A 295 -11.42 12.96 34.87
C CYS A 295 -11.33 14.48 34.70
N PRO A 296 -10.36 14.99 33.90
CA PRO A 296 -10.36 16.39 33.48
C PRO A 296 -11.41 16.66 32.40
N ASP A 297 -12.10 17.79 32.49
CA ASP A 297 -13.01 18.33 31.48
C ASP A 297 -12.69 19.84 31.24
N PRO A 298 -12.39 20.28 30.00
CA PRO A 298 -12.26 19.48 28.78
C PRO A 298 -10.94 18.70 28.70
N PHE A 299 -10.98 17.56 28.01
CA PHE A 299 -9.82 16.70 27.69
C PHE A 299 -9.94 16.18 26.24
N PRO A 300 -8.84 16.03 25.48
CA PRO A 300 -7.43 16.18 25.86
C PRO A 300 -6.90 17.63 25.86
N GLN A 301 -7.71 18.63 25.52
CA GLN A 301 -7.24 20.01 25.36
C GLN A 301 -8.25 21.08 25.79
N VAL A 302 -7.71 22.24 26.18
CA VAL A 302 -8.42 23.53 26.30
C VAL A 302 -8.02 24.41 25.12
N ASP A 303 -9.01 24.84 24.35
CA ASP A 303 -8.83 25.83 23.29
C ASP A 303 -9.31 27.21 23.75
N PHE A 304 -8.39 28.17 23.78
CA PHE A 304 -8.67 29.57 24.09
C PHE A 304 -9.22 30.32 22.88
N GLY A 305 -9.07 29.78 21.66
CA GLY A 305 -9.42 30.43 20.41
C GLY A 305 -8.46 31.59 20.10
N THR A 306 -8.98 32.59 19.38
CA THR A 306 -8.21 33.77 18.99
C THR A 306 -8.34 34.89 20.02
N VAL A 307 -7.20 35.34 20.55
CA VAL A 307 -7.08 36.37 21.58
C VAL A 307 -6.22 37.51 21.05
N ALA A 308 -6.63 38.75 21.33
CA ALA A 308 -5.90 39.93 20.88
C ALA A 308 -4.50 40.00 21.53
N VAL A 309 -3.48 40.38 20.77
CA VAL A 309 -2.10 40.53 21.27
C VAL A 309 -2.08 41.59 22.38
N GLY A 310 -1.65 41.17 23.57
CA GLY A 310 -1.66 41.97 24.79
C GLY A 310 -2.97 41.93 25.60
N ALA A 311 -3.99 41.19 25.17
CA ALA A 311 -5.17 40.86 25.97
C ALA A 311 -5.00 39.48 26.65
N THR A 312 -5.77 39.25 27.71
CA THR A 312 -5.77 38.02 28.50
C THR A 312 -7.15 37.37 28.46
N GLU A 313 -7.22 36.10 28.09
CA GLU A 313 -8.45 35.30 28.07
C GLU A 313 -8.37 34.15 29.08
N PRO A 314 -9.31 34.03 30.03
CA PRO A 314 -9.38 32.92 30.96
C PRO A 314 -10.24 31.76 30.42
N ARG A 315 -9.85 30.52 30.77
CA ARG A 315 -10.62 29.28 30.62
C ARG A 315 -10.54 28.48 31.91
N GLU A 316 -11.38 27.48 32.06
CA GLU A 316 -11.44 26.62 33.24
C GLU A 316 -11.31 25.15 32.83
N VAL A 317 -10.56 24.38 33.61
CA VAL A 317 -10.54 22.91 33.56
C VAL A 317 -11.14 22.39 34.85
N THR A 318 -12.21 21.62 34.75
CA THR A 318 -12.79 20.90 35.90
C THR A 318 -12.07 19.58 36.06
N LEU A 319 -11.48 19.34 37.23
CA LEU A 319 -10.90 18.05 37.60
C LEU A 319 -11.89 17.31 38.50
N GLU A 320 -12.51 16.25 38.00
CA GLU A 320 -13.43 15.39 38.75
C GLU A 320 -12.73 14.13 39.24
N ASN A 321 -13.05 13.68 40.46
CA ASN A 321 -12.80 12.29 40.85
C ASN A 321 -13.94 11.39 40.38
N CYS A 322 -13.80 10.87 39.16
CA CYS A 322 -14.73 9.92 38.56
C CYS A 322 -14.47 8.46 39.01
N GLY A 323 -13.63 8.25 40.03
CA GLY A 323 -13.42 6.98 40.71
C GLY A 323 -14.42 6.74 41.85
N THR A 324 -14.11 5.75 42.68
CA THR A 324 -14.90 5.31 43.85
C THR A 324 -14.17 5.51 45.18
N LEU A 325 -12.85 5.74 45.16
CA LEU A 325 -12.04 6.10 46.33
C LEU A 325 -11.52 7.54 46.21
N PRO A 326 -11.17 8.22 47.32
CA PRO A 326 -10.65 9.58 47.29
C PRO A 326 -9.37 9.73 46.44
N LEU A 327 -9.35 10.77 45.60
CA LEU A 327 -8.26 11.13 44.70
C LEU A 327 -7.51 12.33 45.28
N ASP A 328 -6.21 12.21 45.48
CA ASP A 328 -5.35 13.34 45.84
C ASP A 328 -4.62 13.86 44.59
N ILE A 329 -4.66 15.16 44.35
CA ILE A 329 -3.86 15.85 43.33
C ILE A 329 -2.74 16.59 44.05
N THR A 330 -1.52 16.09 43.92
CA THR A 330 -0.33 16.55 44.66
C THR A 330 0.35 17.75 44.02
N LYS A 331 0.16 17.96 42.72
CA LYS A 331 0.76 19.07 41.97
C LYS A 331 -0.14 19.54 40.84
N LEU A 332 -0.14 20.85 40.60
CA LEU A 332 -0.80 21.53 39.47
C LEU A 332 0.11 22.68 39.02
N GLU A 333 0.46 22.73 37.74
CA GLU A 333 1.26 23.81 37.16
C GLU A 333 1.03 23.96 35.65
N VAL A 334 1.13 25.19 35.15
CA VAL A 334 1.13 25.46 33.70
C VAL A 334 2.56 25.48 33.17
N GLN A 335 2.81 24.66 32.16
CA GLN A 335 4.10 24.51 31.50
C GLN A 335 4.00 24.84 30.00
N ASP A 336 5.14 25.11 29.37
CA ASP A 336 5.30 25.00 27.92
C ASP A 336 5.53 23.54 27.48
N ASN A 337 5.62 23.31 26.16
CA ASN A 337 5.85 21.98 25.60
C ASN A 337 7.23 21.37 25.94
N SER A 338 8.19 22.16 26.42
CA SER A 338 9.49 21.66 26.91
C SER A 338 9.45 21.24 28.39
N GLY A 339 8.34 21.49 29.09
CA GLY A 339 8.21 21.30 30.53
C GLY A 339 8.78 22.44 31.37
N GLY A 340 9.14 23.55 30.74
CA GLY A 340 9.50 24.80 31.40
C GLY A 340 8.27 25.66 31.74
N PRO A 341 8.44 26.78 32.47
CA PRO A 341 7.36 27.73 32.71
C PRO A 341 6.94 28.42 31.41
N SER A 342 5.65 28.41 31.09
CA SER A 342 5.15 29.12 29.91
C SER A 342 5.25 30.65 30.07
N ASN A 343 5.49 31.34 28.96
CA ASN A 343 5.53 32.81 28.88
C ASN A 343 4.22 33.42 28.36
N VAL A 344 3.25 32.59 27.94
CA VAL A 344 1.95 33.03 27.37
C VAL A 344 0.75 32.35 28.03
N PHE A 345 0.91 31.18 28.65
CA PHE A 345 -0.11 30.56 29.49
C PHE A 345 0.25 30.71 30.98
N ALA A 346 -0.76 30.88 31.83
CA ALA A 346 -0.58 30.99 33.28
C ALA A 346 -1.70 30.27 34.05
N MET A 347 -1.44 29.95 35.33
CA MET A 347 -2.50 29.58 36.27
C MET A 347 -3.30 30.85 36.61
N GLY A 348 -4.62 30.79 36.44
CA GLY A 348 -5.50 31.92 36.69
C GLY A 348 -5.75 32.21 38.17
N ALA A 349 -6.31 33.39 38.44
CA ALA A 349 -6.63 33.78 39.81
C ALA A 349 -7.71 32.85 40.43
N GLY A 350 -7.44 32.33 41.63
CA GLY A 350 -8.36 31.45 42.36
C GLY A 350 -8.12 29.95 42.20
N ALA A 351 -7.06 29.54 41.50
CA ALA A 351 -6.70 28.14 41.37
C ALA A 351 -6.52 27.41 42.72
N PRO A 352 -6.93 26.13 42.82
CA PRO A 352 -6.78 25.34 44.04
C PRO A 352 -5.32 25.13 44.39
N GLY A 353 -4.97 25.30 45.67
CA GLY A 353 -3.65 24.93 46.17
C GLY A 353 -3.51 23.42 46.27
N THR A 354 -2.31 22.89 46.00
CA THR A 354 -2.01 21.47 46.17
C THR A 354 -1.24 21.19 47.48
N PRO A 355 -1.40 20.00 48.09
CA PRO A 355 -2.29 18.92 47.67
C PRO A 355 -3.78 19.24 47.91
N ILE A 356 -4.63 18.82 46.98
CA ILE A 356 -6.10 18.84 47.11
C ILE A 356 -6.61 17.39 47.07
N SER A 357 -7.61 17.07 47.89
CA SER A 357 -8.24 15.75 47.97
C SER A 357 -9.69 15.86 47.53
N LEU A 358 -10.11 15.00 46.61
CA LEU A 358 -11.46 14.96 46.02
C LEU A 358 -12.12 13.63 46.36
N ASN A 359 -13.26 13.67 47.04
CA ASN A 359 -14.11 12.49 47.22
C ASN A 359 -14.73 12.05 45.87
N PRO A 360 -15.24 10.81 45.75
CA PRO A 360 -15.95 10.37 44.54
C PRO A 360 -17.07 11.33 44.12
N GLY A 361 -17.05 11.78 42.85
CA GLY A 361 -17.96 12.78 42.30
C GLY A 361 -17.71 14.23 42.77
N GLU A 362 -16.65 14.49 43.53
CA GLU A 362 -16.21 15.85 43.90
C GLU A 362 -15.31 16.44 42.80
N THR A 363 -15.44 17.75 42.58
CA THR A 363 -14.76 18.46 41.50
C THR A 363 -13.93 19.64 42.02
N ALA A 364 -12.83 19.94 41.32
CA ALA A 364 -12.05 21.15 41.50
C ALA A 364 -11.84 21.88 40.17
N THR A 365 -12.24 23.15 40.12
CA THR A 365 -12.06 24.00 38.94
C THR A 365 -10.68 24.67 38.96
N VAL A 366 -9.91 24.47 37.90
CA VAL A 366 -8.58 25.06 37.69
C VAL A 366 -8.70 26.14 36.60
N PRO A 367 -8.69 27.44 36.95
CA PRO A 367 -8.62 28.50 35.97
C PRO A 367 -7.22 28.55 35.34
N VAL A 368 -7.18 28.71 34.03
CA VAL A 368 -5.98 28.86 33.20
C VAL A 368 -6.16 30.08 32.30
N GLU A 369 -5.12 30.87 32.10
CA GLU A 369 -5.16 32.14 31.35
C GLU A 369 -4.20 32.11 30.17
N PHE A 370 -4.59 32.68 29.03
CA PHE A 370 -3.77 32.85 27.83
C PHE A 370 -3.60 34.34 27.50
N THR A 371 -2.36 34.79 27.33
CA THR A 371 -1.99 36.17 27.00
C THR A 371 -0.92 36.19 25.88
N PRO A 372 -1.31 36.25 24.60
CA PRO A 372 -0.36 36.29 23.50
C PRO A 372 0.38 37.63 23.43
N THR A 373 1.73 37.59 23.36
CA THR A 373 2.58 38.79 23.20
C THR A 373 2.98 39.07 21.76
N THR A 374 2.76 38.11 20.85
CA THR A 374 2.98 38.22 19.40
C THR A 374 1.85 37.47 18.68
N PRO A 375 1.54 37.78 17.41
CA PRO A 375 0.60 36.97 16.65
C PRO A 375 1.16 35.57 16.38
N GLY A 376 0.29 34.57 16.26
CA GLY A 376 0.67 33.17 15.98
C GLY A 376 -0.01 32.16 16.90
N LEU A 377 0.21 30.87 16.62
CA LEU A 377 -0.30 29.75 17.42
C LEU A 377 0.65 29.43 18.58
N PHE A 378 0.09 29.23 19.77
CA PHE A 378 0.82 28.85 20.98
C PHE A 378 0.27 27.55 21.56
N ASN A 379 1.19 26.74 22.09
CA ASN A 379 0.88 25.46 22.73
C ASN A 379 1.57 25.41 24.10
N GLY A 380 0.88 24.84 25.07
CA GLY A 380 1.37 24.57 26.42
C GLY A 380 0.59 23.43 27.05
N ARG A 381 0.74 23.23 28.36
CA ARG A 381 0.03 22.17 29.08
C ARG A 381 -0.23 22.52 30.54
N LEU A 382 -1.41 22.17 31.03
CA LEU A 382 -1.72 22.09 32.46
C LEU A 382 -1.26 20.72 32.96
N TYR A 383 -0.11 20.68 33.63
CA TYR A 383 0.48 19.46 34.18
C TYR A 383 -0.04 19.20 35.60
N LEU A 384 -0.30 17.93 35.91
CA LEU A 384 -0.80 17.47 37.20
C LEU A 384 -0.10 16.18 37.66
N GLU A 385 0.03 16.03 38.97
CA GLU A 385 0.43 14.77 39.63
C GLU A 385 -0.70 14.34 40.58
N SER A 386 -1.04 13.04 40.61
CA SER A 386 -2.19 12.53 41.36
C SER A 386 -2.00 11.12 41.94
N THR A 387 -2.95 10.66 42.75
CA THR A 387 -3.03 9.27 43.24
C THR A 387 -3.84 8.32 42.35
N ASP A 388 -4.29 8.76 41.17
CA ASP A 388 -4.79 7.86 40.13
C ASP A 388 -3.65 6.89 39.74
N PRO A 389 -3.81 5.56 39.90
CA PRO A 389 -2.74 4.60 39.64
C PRO A 389 -2.42 4.44 38.14
N VAL A 390 -3.30 4.89 37.24
CA VAL A 390 -3.06 4.94 35.78
C VAL A 390 -2.54 6.32 35.36
N VAL A 391 -2.94 7.39 36.05
CA VAL A 391 -2.47 8.78 35.80
C VAL A 391 -1.77 9.38 37.03
N PRO A 392 -0.63 8.80 37.50
CA PRO A 392 0.12 9.34 38.62
C PRO A 392 0.76 10.71 38.28
N SER A 393 0.99 10.94 36.99
CA SER A 393 1.27 12.24 36.41
C SER A 393 0.69 12.33 35.01
N GLY A 394 0.08 13.46 34.65
CA GLY A 394 -0.55 13.67 33.35
C GLY A 394 -0.66 15.15 33.01
N TRP A 395 -1.28 15.47 31.87
CA TRP A 395 -1.54 16.86 31.50
C TRP A 395 -2.76 17.01 30.58
N VAL A 396 -3.32 18.21 30.58
CA VAL A 396 -4.29 18.70 29.59
C VAL A 396 -3.56 19.70 28.69
N ASN A 397 -3.68 19.55 27.36
CA ASN A 397 -3.03 20.48 26.43
C ASN A 397 -3.74 21.85 26.46
N LEU A 398 -2.98 22.94 26.29
CA LEU A 398 -3.48 24.31 26.20
C LEU A 398 -3.11 24.86 24.84
N VAL A 399 -4.09 25.33 24.05
CA VAL A 399 -3.87 25.90 22.72
C VAL A 399 -4.57 27.24 22.57
N GLY A 400 -3.95 28.17 21.84
CA GLY A 400 -4.52 29.50 21.59
C GLY A 400 -3.79 30.28 20.52
N GLN A 401 -4.48 31.22 19.88
CA GLN A 401 -3.96 32.04 18.78
C GLN A 401 -3.88 33.51 19.18
N GLY A 402 -2.73 34.14 18.98
CA GLY A 402 -2.59 35.59 19.04
C GLY A 402 -2.96 36.27 17.72
N GLU A 403 -3.79 37.32 17.77
CA GLU A 403 -4.11 38.20 16.62
C GLU A 403 -3.98 39.69 17.00
N ILE A 404 -3.58 40.56 16.07
CA ILE A 404 -3.43 42.00 16.35
C ILE A 404 -4.82 42.69 16.33
N PRO A 405 -5.14 43.63 17.25
CA PRO A 405 -6.43 44.33 17.24
C PRO A 405 -6.72 45.13 15.96
N PRO A 406 -8.00 45.30 15.60
CA PRO A 406 -8.37 45.93 14.35
C PRO A 406 -8.09 47.44 14.32
N SER A 407 -7.45 47.89 13.23
CA SER A 407 -7.10 49.30 12.95
C SER A 407 -7.43 49.65 11.50
N CYS A 408 -7.67 50.94 11.20
CA CYS A 408 -7.63 51.44 9.82
C CYS A 408 -6.16 51.65 9.43
N GLN A 409 -5.78 51.21 8.23
CA GLN A 409 -4.47 51.49 7.64
C GLN A 409 -4.66 51.85 6.17
N ILE A 410 -3.88 52.78 5.63
CA ILE A 410 -3.82 53.01 4.18
C ILE A 410 -2.46 52.55 3.68
N GLN A 411 -2.49 51.60 2.74
CA GLN A 411 -1.30 51.13 2.05
C GLN A 411 -1.44 51.44 0.55
N THR A 412 -0.34 51.88 -0.05
CA THR A 412 -0.20 52.04 -1.51
C THR A 412 0.62 50.89 -2.09
N SER A 413 0.42 50.54 -3.36
CA SER A 413 1.27 49.55 -4.05
C SER A 413 2.73 49.99 -4.18
N THR A 414 3.02 51.28 -4.05
CA THR A 414 4.38 51.84 -4.02
C THR A 414 4.40 53.20 -3.31
N THR A 415 5.56 53.57 -2.75
CA THR A 415 5.86 54.93 -2.26
C THR A 415 6.51 55.82 -3.34
N THR A 416 6.91 55.25 -4.48
CA THR A 416 7.37 55.98 -5.66
C THR A 416 6.85 55.32 -6.94
N LEU A 417 6.10 56.06 -7.73
CA LEU A 417 5.55 55.62 -9.01
C LEU A 417 6.39 56.16 -10.16
N HIS A 418 7.17 55.28 -10.79
CA HIS A 418 7.93 55.57 -12.00
C HIS A 418 7.07 55.30 -13.23
N PHE A 419 6.88 56.32 -14.06
CA PHE A 419 6.21 56.22 -15.36
C PHE A 419 7.17 55.78 -16.49
N GLY A 420 8.47 55.79 -16.23
CA GLY A 420 9.50 55.44 -17.22
C GLY A 420 9.60 56.49 -18.33
N THR A 421 9.98 56.05 -19.54
CA THR A 421 10.14 56.96 -20.68
C THR A 421 8.83 57.16 -21.46
N ALA A 422 8.42 58.41 -21.65
CA ALA A 422 7.26 58.79 -22.46
C ALA A 422 7.62 59.83 -23.53
N ALA A 423 6.87 59.88 -24.63
CA ALA A 423 7.01 60.87 -25.69
C ALA A 423 5.76 61.79 -25.71
N PRO A 424 5.89 63.10 -25.99
CA PRO A 424 4.75 64.01 -25.99
C PRO A 424 3.59 63.56 -26.88
N GLY A 425 2.38 63.52 -26.33
CA GLY A 425 1.18 63.04 -27.01
C GLY A 425 1.01 61.52 -27.03
N TYR A 426 1.90 60.78 -26.37
CA TYR A 426 1.79 59.35 -26.06
C TYR A 426 1.81 59.19 -24.52
N PRO A 427 0.71 59.54 -23.83
CA PRO A 427 0.63 59.49 -22.38
C PRO A 427 0.84 58.06 -21.86
N VAL A 428 1.63 57.93 -20.79
CA VAL A 428 1.76 56.68 -20.03
C VAL A 428 0.84 56.74 -18.82
N GLU A 429 -0.11 55.83 -18.75
CA GLU A 429 -0.96 55.65 -17.57
C GLU A 429 -0.41 54.54 -16.68
N LYS A 430 -0.41 54.79 -15.36
CA LYS A 430 -0.08 53.81 -14.33
C LYS A 430 -1.16 53.84 -13.26
N THR A 431 -1.57 52.66 -12.80
CA THR A 431 -2.51 52.52 -11.70
C THR A 431 -1.76 52.50 -10.37
N LEU A 432 -2.17 53.36 -9.45
CA LEU A 432 -1.81 53.26 -8.04
C LEU A 432 -2.92 52.49 -7.33
N VAL A 433 -2.58 51.32 -6.80
CA VAL A 433 -3.50 50.54 -5.97
C VAL A 433 -3.40 51.09 -4.55
N VAL A 434 -4.55 51.44 -3.97
CA VAL A 434 -4.69 51.89 -2.59
C VAL A 434 -5.61 50.91 -1.89
N SER A 435 -5.13 50.30 -0.82
CA SER A 435 -5.87 49.33 -0.04
C SER A 435 -6.02 49.79 1.40
N ASN A 436 -7.08 49.30 2.05
CA ASN A 436 -7.12 49.21 3.50
C ASN A 436 -6.78 47.77 3.92
N PRO A 437 -5.49 47.44 4.18
CA PRO A 437 -5.10 46.15 4.76
C PRO A 437 -5.46 46.06 6.25
N GLY A 438 -5.95 47.16 6.84
CA GLY A 438 -6.50 47.19 8.17
C GLY A 438 -7.84 46.46 8.30
N GLN A 439 -8.30 46.36 9.53
CA GLN A 439 -9.51 45.63 9.95
C GLN A 439 -10.62 46.57 10.46
N LEU A 440 -10.43 47.90 10.39
CA LEU A 440 -11.49 48.91 10.53
C LEU A 440 -11.58 49.78 9.27
N ASP A 441 -12.78 50.29 8.97
CA ASP A 441 -13.02 51.27 7.90
C ASP A 441 -12.11 52.50 8.05
N CYS A 442 -11.44 52.89 6.97
CA CYS A 442 -10.81 54.20 6.85
C CYS A 442 -11.84 55.17 6.25
N THR A 443 -12.25 56.18 7.00
CA THR A 443 -13.30 57.13 6.59
C THR A 443 -12.72 58.48 6.18
N GLY A 444 -13.50 59.27 5.44
CA GLY A 444 -13.08 60.62 5.09
C GLY A 444 -11.91 60.68 4.10
N VAL A 445 -11.70 59.63 3.30
CA VAL A 445 -10.49 59.48 2.47
C VAL A 445 -10.48 60.47 1.31
N THR A 446 -9.36 61.16 1.12
CA THR A 446 -9.13 62.14 0.04
C THR A 446 -7.81 61.87 -0.67
N ALA A 447 -7.67 62.29 -1.93
CA ALA A 447 -6.43 62.16 -2.67
C ALA A 447 -6.24 63.28 -3.71
N GLU A 448 -5.01 63.81 -3.84
CA GLU A 448 -4.66 64.90 -4.75
C GLU A 448 -3.15 64.92 -5.10
N ILE A 449 -2.76 65.62 -6.19
CA ILE A 449 -1.36 65.90 -6.52
C ILE A 449 -0.97 67.24 -5.89
N THR A 450 -0.06 67.21 -4.91
CA THR A 450 0.23 68.35 -4.01
C THR A 450 1.49 69.13 -4.34
N ALA A 451 2.45 68.50 -5.03
CA ALA A 451 3.72 69.13 -5.40
C ALA A 451 4.18 68.68 -6.80
N GLY A 452 5.00 69.53 -7.44
CA GLY A 452 5.63 69.23 -8.73
C GLY A 452 4.69 69.32 -9.95
N ALA A 453 3.83 70.33 -9.98
CA ALA A 453 2.98 70.63 -11.13
C ALA A 453 3.78 71.22 -12.32
N ASN A 454 4.72 70.43 -12.88
CA ASN A 454 4.84 70.42 -14.32
C ASN A 454 3.56 69.75 -14.85
N VAL A 455 2.96 70.28 -15.92
CA VAL A 455 1.60 69.92 -16.37
C VAL A 455 1.46 68.48 -16.93
N ALA A 456 2.52 67.68 -16.80
CA ALA A 456 2.60 66.31 -17.29
C ALA A 456 1.85 65.28 -16.43
N PHE A 457 1.80 65.45 -15.09
CA PHE A 457 1.11 64.50 -14.20
C PHE A 457 -0.35 64.86 -13.97
N ASN A 458 -1.25 63.92 -14.24
CA ASN A 458 -2.70 64.10 -14.13
C ASN A 458 -3.38 62.91 -13.43
N VAL A 459 -4.46 63.15 -12.67
CA VAL A 459 -5.36 62.09 -12.17
C VAL A 459 -6.48 61.91 -13.18
N VAL A 460 -6.47 60.82 -13.94
CA VAL A 460 -7.42 60.57 -15.04
C VAL A 460 -8.49 59.52 -14.71
N GLY A 461 -8.23 58.67 -13.71
CA GLY A 461 -9.19 57.70 -13.18
C GLY A 461 -9.32 57.83 -11.66
N LEU A 462 -10.57 57.95 -11.19
CA LEU A 462 -10.91 58.02 -9.77
C LEU A 462 -11.74 56.80 -9.33
N PRO A 463 -11.62 56.36 -8.06
CA PRO A 463 -12.49 55.34 -7.50
C PRO A 463 -13.97 55.75 -7.52
N ALA A 464 -14.84 54.75 -7.76
CA ALA A 464 -16.29 54.93 -7.72
C ALA A 464 -16.77 55.44 -6.34
N GLY A 465 -17.87 56.21 -6.33
CA GLY A 465 -18.44 56.84 -5.14
C GLY A 465 -18.06 58.31 -4.96
N GLY A 466 -16.87 58.71 -5.42
CA GLY A 466 -16.34 60.08 -5.30
C GLY A 466 -15.86 60.45 -3.88
N PRO A 467 -15.01 61.48 -3.75
CA PRO A 467 -14.46 61.87 -2.45
C PRO A 467 -15.49 62.66 -1.60
N PRO A 468 -15.44 62.54 -0.25
CA PRO A 468 -14.53 61.66 0.49
C PRO A 468 -14.99 60.19 0.47
N TRP A 469 -14.06 59.27 0.22
CA TRP A 469 -14.35 57.84 0.19
C TRP A 469 -14.33 57.23 1.61
N THR A 470 -14.97 56.08 1.76
CA THR A 470 -14.71 55.13 2.86
C THR A 470 -14.10 53.88 2.25
N LEU A 471 -12.96 53.42 2.78
CA LEU A 471 -12.35 52.14 2.41
C LEU A 471 -12.60 51.15 3.56
N THR A 472 -13.45 50.16 3.35
CA THR A 472 -13.68 49.07 4.31
C THR A 472 -12.47 48.12 4.38
N PRO A 473 -12.33 47.27 5.41
CA PRO A 473 -11.29 46.24 5.49
C PRO A 473 -11.18 45.40 4.23
N GLY A 474 -9.96 45.20 3.74
CA GLY A 474 -9.68 44.47 2.51
C GLY A 474 -10.16 45.18 1.23
N GLN A 475 -10.82 46.34 1.31
CA GLN A 475 -11.24 47.07 0.14
C GLN A 475 -10.03 47.65 -0.58
N ILE A 476 -9.99 47.40 -1.88
CA ILE A 476 -9.01 47.93 -2.80
C ILE A 476 -9.70 48.96 -3.69
N VAL A 477 -9.08 50.12 -3.85
CA VAL A 477 -9.46 51.15 -4.82
C VAL A 477 -8.27 51.49 -5.70
N THR A 478 -8.53 51.86 -6.95
CA THR A 478 -7.49 52.19 -7.92
C THR A 478 -7.61 53.64 -8.36
N PHE A 479 -6.48 54.34 -8.36
CA PHE A 479 -6.32 55.63 -8.99
C PHE A 479 -5.54 55.45 -10.29
N THR A 480 -6.06 55.93 -11.41
CA THR A 480 -5.29 55.97 -12.66
C THR A 480 -4.62 57.33 -12.76
N LEU A 481 -3.29 57.30 -12.64
CA LEU A 481 -2.43 58.47 -12.82
C LEU A 481 -1.84 58.42 -14.23
N GLN A 482 -1.73 59.58 -14.87
CA GLN A 482 -1.24 59.73 -16.24
C GLN A 482 -0.02 60.65 -16.25
N TYR A 483 0.97 60.30 -17.07
CA TYR A 483 2.13 61.12 -17.40
C TYR A 483 2.15 61.42 -18.91
N ASP A 484 1.96 62.69 -19.29
CA ASP A 484 2.10 63.19 -20.66
C ASP A 484 3.16 64.32 -20.71
N PRO A 485 4.44 64.01 -20.97
CA PRO A 485 5.48 65.03 -20.99
C PRO A 485 5.21 66.09 -22.05
N GLN A 486 5.39 67.36 -21.68
CA GLN A 486 5.24 68.49 -22.61
C GLN A 486 6.58 68.96 -23.20
N ASP A 487 7.67 68.28 -22.85
CA ASP A 487 9.03 68.49 -23.35
C ASP A 487 9.68 67.16 -23.79
N THR A 488 10.98 67.18 -24.09
CA THR A 488 11.72 66.02 -24.64
C THR A 488 13.05 65.78 -23.93
N THR A 489 13.34 66.50 -22.84
CA THR A 489 14.62 66.39 -22.09
C THR A 489 14.50 66.84 -20.64
N GLY A 490 14.89 65.97 -19.69
CA GLY A 490 15.01 66.28 -18.27
C GLY A 490 13.90 65.62 -17.43
N PRO A 491 14.20 65.03 -16.27
CA PRO A 491 13.23 64.23 -15.52
C PRO A 491 12.14 65.09 -14.86
N ASP A 492 10.88 64.69 -15.05
CA ASP A 492 9.72 65.25 -14.36
C ASP A 492 9.50 64.60 -13.00
N GLN A 493 9.12 65.41 -12.00
CA GLN A 493 8.87 64.96 -10.63
C GLN A 493 7.62 65.59 -10.02
N GLY A 494 6.84 64.81 -9.27
CA GLY A 494 5.66 65.25 -8.55
C GLY A 494 5.37 64.45 -7.27
N THR A 495 4.28 64.77 -6.58
CA THR A 495 3.84 64.05 -5.36
C THR A 495 2.32 63.89 -5.33
N PHE A 496 1.86 62.65 -5.16
CA PHE A 496 0.47 62.29 -4.92
C PHE A 496 0.26 62.01 -3.44
N THR A 497 -0.74 62.63 -2.82
CA THR A 497 -1.00 62.57 -1.37
C THR A 497 -2.38 61.99 -1.10
N ILE A 498 -2.50 61.11 -0.10
CA ILE A 498 -3.74 60.44 0.31
C ILE A 498 -3.96 60.67 1.81
N GLY A 499 -5.09 61.25 2.20
CA GLY A 499 -5.47 61.47 3.61
C GLY A 499 -6.69 60.65 4.02
N ALA A 500 -6.89 60.47 5.33
CA ALA A 500 -8.09 59.87 5.94
C ALA A 500 -8.31 60.40 7.36
N ALA A 501 -9.51 60.25 7.92
CA ALA A 501 -9.87 60.82 9.22
C ALA A 501 -9.18 60.15 10.42
N GLU A 502 -8.90 58.85 10.31
CA GLU A 502 -8.27 58.04 11.35
C GLU A 502 -6.73 58.07 11.30
N LEU A 503 -6.14 58.69 10.27
CA LEU A 503 -4.68 58.81 10.12
C LEU A 503 -4.14 60.08 10.78
N SER A 504 -3.01 59.95 11.48
CA SER A 504 -2.32 61.08 12.12
C SER A 504 -1.49 61.93 11.14
N MET A 505 -1.12 61.37 9.98
CA MET A 505 -0.46 62.04 8.84
C MET A 505 -0.93 61.39 7.52
N PRO A 506 -0.99 62.13 6.40
CA PRO A 506 -1.32 61.56 5.11
C PRO A 506 -0.19 60.67 4.56
N VAL A 507 -0.54 59.77 3.64
CA VAL A 507 0.38 58.92 2.88
C VAL A 507 0.80 59.66 1.61
N GLU A 508 2.10 59.73 1.32
CA GLU A 508 2.65 60.39 0.14
C GLU A 508 3.33 59.38 -0.81
N VAL A 509 3.16 59.60 -2.11
CA VAL A 509 3.77 58.83 -3.20
C VAL A 509 4.47 59.78 -4.16
N ALA A 510 5.77 59.62 -4.34
CA ALA A 510 6.54 60.39 -5.32
C ALA A 510 6.20 59.92 -6.75
N LEU A 511 6.06 60.84 -7.70
CA LEU A 511 5.81 60.58 -9.12
C LEU A 511 7.06 60.96 -9.92
N LEU A 512 7.55 60.09 -10.81
CA LEU A 512 8.76 60.31 -11.59
C LEU A 512 8.58 59.85 -13.04
N GLY A 513 9.00 60.66 -14.02
CA GLY A 513 8.92 60.32 -15.45
C GLY A 513 10.04 60.96 -16.27
N ASP A 514 10.41 60.32 -17.37
CA ASP A 514 11.51 60.75 -18.25
C ASP A 514 10.97 61.03 -19.68
N PRO A 515 11.13 62.24 -20.23
CA PRO A 515 10.70 62.57 -21.58
C PRO A 515 11.72 62.13 -22.64
N VAL A 516 11.25 61.61 -23.78
CA VAL A 516 12.13 61.18 -24.91
C VAL A 516 11.72 61.74 -26.27
N ALA A 517 12.71 61.96 -27.14
CA ALA A 517 12.56 62.65 -28.42
C ALA A 517 12.27 61.73 -29.64
N ASN A 518 12.65 60.45 -29.59
CA ASN A 518 12.51 59.51 -30.71
C ASN A 518 11.69 58.28 -30.26
N PRO A 519 10.42 58.14 -30.67
CA PRO A 519 9.59 57.01 -30.27
C PRO A 519 9.98 55.70 -31.00
N SER A 520 10.15 54.62 -30.24
CA SER A 520 10.34 53.25 -30.75
C SER A 520 9.67 52.19 -29.87
N CYS A 521 9.20 51.11 -30.48
CA CYS A 521 8.88 49.86 -29.79
C CYS A 521 10.19 49.09 -29.55
N ASN A 522 10.32 48.42 -28.40
CA ASN A 522 11.47 47.58 -28.03
C ASN A 522 11.01 46.51 -27.04
N LEU A 523 10.84 45.26 -27.50
CA LEU A 523 10.41 44.13 -26.68
C LEU A 523 11.59 43.27 -26.23
N ASP A 524 11.84 43.29 -24.91
CA ASP A 524 12.78 42.36 -24.28
C ASP A 524 12.03 41.11 -23.79
N ILE A 525 12.53 39.93 -24.16
CA ILE A 525 11.86 38.66 -23.91
C ILE A 525 12.68 37.83 -22.93
N THR A 526 12.02 37.26 -21.93
CA THR A 526 12.63 36.41 -20.90
C THR A 526 11.97 35.03 -20.90
N PRO A 527 12.74 33.92 -20.91
CA PRO A 527 14.20 33.82 -20.75
C PRO A 527 15.03 34.39 -21.93
N ARG A 528 16.26 34.83 -21.62
CA ARG A 528 17.23 35.35 -22.60
C ARG A 528 17.93 34.19 -23.35
N PRO A 529 18.52 34.44 -24.53
CA PRO A 529 19.28 33.43 -25.27
C PRO A 529 20.50 32.97 -24.48
N GLY A 530 20.81 31.68 -24.50
CA GLY A 530 21.91 31.11 -23.73
C GLY A 530 22.55 29.88 -24.37
N ASN A 531 23.81 29.66 -24.02
CA ASN A 531 24.63 28.58 -24.58
C ASN A 531 24.33 27.26 -23.83
N PHE A 532 23.29 26.54 -24.27
CA PHE A 532 22.83 25.28 -23.68
C PHE A 532 23.48 24.04 -24.33
N THR A 533 23.65 22.98 -23.53
CA THR A 533 23.97 21.64 -24.02
C THR A 533 22.80 21.02 -24.78
N LEU A 534 23.08 20.38 -25.91
CA LEU A 534 22.07 19.82 -26.82
C LEU A 534 21.35 18.60 -26.19
N SER A 535 20.09 18.75 -25.79
CA SER A 535 19.19 17.60 -25.58
C SER A 535 18.49 17.21 -26.90
N ALA A 536 17.71 16.14 -26.90
CA ALA A 536 16.90 15.74 -28.06
C ALA A 536 15.92 16.85 -28.50
N CYS A 537 15.45 17.70 -27.58
CA CYS A 537 14.63 18.87 -27.90
C CYS A 537 15.37 19.97 -28.71
N ALA A 538 16.69 19.91 -28.88
CA ALA A 538 17.47 20.98 -29.51
C ALA A 538 17.54 20.91 -31.06
N PHE A 539 17.00 19.86 -31.69
CA PHE A 539 17.00 19.72 -33.16
C PHE A 539 16.13 20.80 -33.84
N GLY A 540 16.78 21.91 -34.25
CA GLY A 540 16.15 22.99 -35.02
C GLY A 540 16.07 24.36 -34.32
N ALA A 541 16.58 24.50 -33.10
CA ALA A 541 16.39 25.71 -32.29
C ALA A 541 17.37 26.87 -32.56
N GLY A 542 18.21 26.77 -33.60
CA GLY A 542 19.28 27.74 -33.89
C GLY A 542 20.52 27.57 -32.99
N LEU A 543 21.52 28.44 -33.17
CA LEU A 543 22.82 28.33 -32.48
C LEU A 543 22.83 28.91 -31.05
N ASN A 544 21.74 29.52 -30.59
CA ASN A 544 21.68 30.17 -29.27
C ASN A 544 20.21 30.33 -28.81
N PRO A 545 19.49 29.23 -28.48
CA PRO A 545 18.07 29.28 -28.19
C PRO A 545 17.75 29.94 -26.83
N ARG A 546 16.52 30.47 -26.70
CA ARG A 546 15.89 30.73 -25.40
C ARG A 546 15.27 29.44 -24.89
N VAL A 547 15.56 29.07 -23.65
CA VAL A 547 15.07 27.81 -23.06
C VAL A 547 14.39 28.08 -21.72
N ALA A 548 13.18 27.58 -21.56
CA ALA A 548 12.47 27.49 -20.28
C ALA A 548 12.36 26.01 -19.87
N GLN A 549 12.88 25.68 -18.69
CA GLN A 549 12.90 24.32 -18.17
C GLN A 549 11.86 24.14 -17.05
N PHE A 550 10.87 23.30 -17.32
CA PHE A 550 9.94 22.83 -16.29
C PHE A 550 10.60 21.80 -15.37
N GLY A 551 11.60 21.07 -15.88
CA GLY A 551 12.26 19.97 -15.14
C GLY A 551 11.30 18.82 -14.84
N ALA A 552 11.69 17.96 -13.89
CA ALA A 552 10.89 16.83 -13.43
C ALA A 552 9.52 17.28 -12.88
N THR A 553 8.45 16.73 -13.46
CA THR A 553 7.05 16.98 -13.07
C THR A 553 6.31 15.64 -12.97
N LYS A 554 5.64 15.40 -11.83
CA LYS A 554 4.91 14.15 -11.54
C LYS A 554 3.80 13.93 -12.59
N ILE A 555 3.75 12.76 -13.22
CA ILE A 555 2.77 12.42 -14.26
C ILE A 555 1.34 12.73 -13.79
N GLY A 556 0.55 13.38 -14.64
CA GLY A 556 -0.81 13.81 -14.34
C GLY A 556 -0.93 15.09 -13.48
N ARG A 557 0.17 15.63 -12.93
CA ARG A 557 0.19 16.95 -12.29
C ARG A 557 0.58 18.04 -13.31
N GLU A 558 0.05 19.24 -13.08
CA GLU A 558 0.34 20.42 -13.90
C GLU A 558 1.38 21.31 -13.22
N LYS A 559 2.34 21.82 -13.99
CA LYS A 559 3.31 22.84 -13.59
C LYS A 559 3.22 24.01 -14.57
N THR A 560 3.25 25.24 -14.07
CA THR A 560 3.15 26.45 -14.93
C THR A 560 4.43 27.25 -14.86
N LEU A 561 4.90 27.73 -16.01
CA LEU A 561 5.97 28.73 -16.14
C LEU A 561 5.50 29.88 -17.02
N THR A 562 6.21 31.00 -16.94
CA THR A 562 5.89 32.23 -17.66
C THR A 562 6.99 32.60 -18.65
N VAL A 563 6.57 33.08 -19.83
CA VAL A 563 7.41 33.86 -20.74
C VAL A 563 7.01 35.32 -20.59
N SER A 564 7.97 36.18 -20.29
CA SER A 564 7.74 37.62 -20.08
C SER A 564 8.21 38.43 -21.28
N LEU A 565 7.41 39.44 -21.64
CA LEU A 565 7.63 40.38 -22.74
C LEU A 565 7.56 41.80 -22.17
N GLU A 566 8.70 42.42 -21.93
CA GLU A 566 8.79 43.79 -21.40
C GLU A 566 8.95 44.79 -22.53
N ASN A 567 8.05 45.78 -22.64
CA ASN A 567 8.25 46.88 -23.57
C ASN A 567 9.15 47.96 -22.94
N GLN A 568 10.45 47.88 -23.23
CA GLN A 568 11.47 48.86 -22.86
C GLN A 568 11.54 50.04 -23.85
N GLY A 569 10.58 50.13 -24.78
CA GLY A 569 10.41 51.25 -25.71
C GLY A 569 9.57 52.38 -25.12
N SER A 570 9.26 53.37 -25.97
CA SER A 570 8.48 54.55 -25.61
C SER A 570 7.23 54.77 -26.47
N ILE A 571 6.86 53.78 -27.28
CA ILE A 571 5.52 53.62 -27.87
C ILE A 571 5.04 52.17 -27.69
N PRO A 572 3.73 51.89 -27.79
CA PRO A 572 3.21 50.54 -27.63
C PRO A 572 3.71 49.56 -28.70
N CYS A 573 3.95 48.32 -28.29
CA CYS A 573 4.32 47.20 -29.15
C CYS A 573 3.12 46.28 -29.34
N ASN A 574 2.85 45.83 -30.58
CA ASN A 574 1.73 44.95 -30.90
C ASN A 574 2.19 43.51 -31.13
N VAL A 575 1.62 42.59 -30.35
CA VAL A 575 1.77 41.14 -30.50
C VAL A 575 0.68 40.64 -31.46
N THR A 576 1.12 40.17 -32.62
CA THR A 576 0.24 39.74 -33.73
C THR A 576 -0.08 38.25 -33.69
N GLN A 577 0.83 37.42 -33.17
CA GLN A 577 0.63 35.98 -33.01
C GLN A 577 1.32 35.46 -31.75
N VAL A 578 0.66 34.54 -31.05
CA VAL A 578 1.24 33.71 -29.98
C VAL A 578 0.77 32.28 -30.21
N GLU A 579 1.71 31.40 -30.52
CA GLU A 579 1.45 30.00 -30.85
C GLU A 579 2.38 29.09 -30.06
N MET A 580 1.91 27.89 -29.75
CA MET A 580 2.70 26.83 -29.13
C MET A 580 2.73 25.63 -30.08
N VAL A 581 3.93 25.15 -30.36
CA VAL A 581 4.23 24.11 -31.35
C VAL A 581 5.00 22.99 -30.64
N GLU A 582 4.42 21.80 -30.56
CA GLU A 582 5.10 20.61 -30.01
C GLU A 582 5.91 19.88 -31.10
N ALA A 583 7.04 19.29 -30.72
CA ALA A 583 8.04 18.83 -31.69
C ALA A 583 7.70 17.50 -32.39
N ILE A 584 6.81 16.66 -31.84
CA ILE A 584 6.51 15.32 -32.38
C ILE A 584 5.01 14.97 -32.24
N PRO A 585 4.19 15.12 -33.30
CA PRO A 585 2.85 14.57 -33.36
C PRO A 585 2.88 13.14 -33.93
N LEU A 586 3.31 12.17 -33.13
CA LEU A 586 3.14 10.75 -33.44
C LEU A 586 2.21 10.10 -32.42
N MET A 587 1.07 9.60 -32.90
CA MET A 587 0.16 8.69 -32.21
C MET A 587 -0.67 9.26 -31.03
N GLY A 588 -1.42 10.34 -31.27
CA GLY A 588 -2.70 10.57 -30.58
C GLY A 588 -2.64 10.82 -29.06
N ILE A 589 -1.53 11.35 -28.56
CA ILE A 589 -1.33 11.72 -27.16
C ILE A 589 -1.92 13.13 -26.92
N ASP A 590 -2.49 13.38 -25.74
CA ASP A 590 -2.88 14.72 -25.30
C ASP A 590 -1.66 15.67 -25.31
N PRO A 591 -1.82 16.96 -25.69
CA PRO A 591 -0.73 17.93 -25.73
C PRO A 591 -0.17 18.15 -24.31
N THR A 592 1.14 17.91 -24.17
CA THR A 592 1.83 17.98 -22.88
C THR A 592 2.06 19.41 -22.42
N PHE A 593 2.19 20.35 -23.37
CA PHE A 593 2.22 21.79 -23.11
C PHE A 593 0.91 22.45 -23.54
N THR A 594 0.44 23.47 -22.81
CA THR A 594 -0.71 24.30 -23.22
C THR A 594 -0.52 25.78 -22.86
N LEU A 595 -1.10 26.68 -23.65
CA LEU A 595 -1.12 28.13 -23.38
C LEU A 595 -2.32 28.48 -22.49
N ALA A 596 -2.07 28.91 -21.25
CA ALA A 596 -3.14 29.27 -20.33
C ALA A 596 -3.87 30.56 -20.74
N THR A 597 -3.17 31.47 -21.43
CA THR A 597 -3.71 32.75 -21.96
C THR A 597 -4.52 32.58 -23.26
N GLY A 598 -4.53 31.37 -23.85
CA GLY A 598 -5.02 31.12 -25.19
C GLY A 598 -4.10 31.61 -26.30
N GLN A 599 -4.40 31.26 -27.55
CA GLN A 599 -3.64 31.71 -28.72
C GLN A 599 -3.79 33.22 -28.96
N ASN A 600 -2.74 33.84 -29.49
CA ASN A 600 -2.69 35.23 -29.95
C ASN A 600 -3.03 36.29 -28.89
N ARG A 601 -2.86 36.00 -27.59
CA ARG A 601 -3.08 36.95 -26.50
C ARG A 601 -2.00 36.84 -25.43
N VAL A 602 -1.70 37.98 -24.83
CA VAL A 602 -0.73 38.14 -23.74
C VAL A 602 -1.46 38.76 -22.54
N SER A 603 -1.18 38.29 -21.33
CA SER A 603 -1.75 38.87 -20.10
C SER A 603 -0.95 40.09 -19.68
N VAL A 604 -1.55 41.27 -19.65
CA VAL A 604 -0.98 42.49 -19.07
C VAL A 604 -1.90 42.91 -17.93
N ASN A 605 -1.35 43.00 -16.70
CA ASN A 605 -2.11 43.33 -15.49
C ASN A 605 -3.38 42.45 -15.29
N GLY A 606 -3.33 41.19 -15.71
CA GLY A 606 -4.45 40.24 -15.63
C GLY A 606 -5.50 40.34 -16.75
N SER A 607 -5.33 41.27 -17.70
CA SER A 607 -6.21 41.43 -18.87
C SER A 607 -5.54 40.91 -20.14
N LEU A 608 -6.28 40.20 -20.99
CA LEU A 608 -5.76 39.62 -22.23
C LEU A 608 -5.75 40.67 -23.36
N THR A 609 -4.55 41.11 -23.73
CA THR A 609 -4.28 42.15 -24.74
C THR A 609 -3.38 41.64 -25.87
N ASN A 610 -3.36 42.41 -26.95
CA ASN A 610 -2.47 42.26 -28.11
C ASN A 610 -1.47 43.43 -28.20
N THR A 611 -1.51 44.38 -27.26
CA THR A 611 -0.65 45.57 -27.22
C THR A 611 -0.05 45.70 -25.82
N ILE A 612 1.26 45.93 -25.77
CA ILE A 612 2.03 46.13 -24.53
C ILE A 612 2.54 47.58 -24.57
N ASN A 613 2.10 48.43 -23.65
CA ASN A 613 2.48 49.85 -23.61
C ASN A 613 3.88 50.03 -22.98
N PRO A 614 4.53 51.21 -23.13
CA PRO A 614 5.83 51.50 -22.51
C PRO A 614 5.89 51.17 -21.02
N GLY A 615 6.92 50.41 -20.63
CA GLY A 615 7.13 49.95 -19.26
C GLY A 615 6.03 49.02 -18.73
N GLU A 616 5.27 48.35 -19.59
CA GLU A 616 4.42 47.21 -19.22
C GLU A 616 5.13 45.88 -19.51
N ILE A 617 4.79 44.87 -18.71
CA ILE A 617 5.21 43.48 -18.91
C ILE A 617 3.98 42.67 -19.31
N GLY A 618 4.03 42.12 -20.52
CA GLY A 618 3.12 41.08 -20.95
C GLY A 618 3.63 39.70 -20.52
N VAL A 619 2.71 38.84 -20.07
CA VAL A 619 3.00 37.47 -19.63
C VAL A 619 2.25 36.47 -20.51
N ILE A 620 2.97 35.47 -21.01
CA ILE A 620 2.41 34.26 -21.59
C ILE A 620 2.61 33.13 -20.57
N GLU A 621 1.51 32.58 -20.05
CA GLU A 621 1.54 31.44 -19.15
C GLU A 621 1.51 30.13 -19.94
N VAL A 622 2.48 29.27 -19.69
CA VAL A 622 2.64 27.95 -20.31
C VAL A 622 2.50 26.89 -19.22
N ARG A 623 1.52 26.02 -19.37
CA ARG A 623 1.30 24.85 -18.52
C ARG A 623 2.00 23.64 -19.12
N TYR A 624 2.52 22.78 -18.27
CA TYR A 624 3.10 21.48 -18.61
C TYR A 624 2.43 20.40 -17.75
N LYS A 625 1.87 19.37 -18.39
CA LYS A 625 1.22 18.23 -17.74
C LYS A 625 1.66 16.94 -18.43
N PRO A 626 2.72 16.26 -17.94
CA PRO A 626 3.18 15.02 -18.55
C PRO A 626 2.18 13.88 -18.39
N THR A 627 2.08 13.08 -19.45
CA THR A 627 1.26 11.85 -19.54
C THR A 627 2.08 10.57 -19.54
N SER A 628 3.40 10.67 -19.75
CA SER A 628 4.36 9.55 -19.79
C SER A 628 5.68 9.93 -19.09
N GLU A 629 6.51 8.93 -18.78
CA GLU A 629 7.83 9.10 -18.14
C GLU A 629 8.91 9.38 -19.19
N ALA A 630 8.91 10.59 -19.76
CA ALA A 630 9.80 10.99 -20.87
C ALA A 630 10.15 12.50 -20.86
N GLU A 631 11.22 12.87 -21.57
CA GLU A 631 11.47 14.28 -21.94
C GLU A 631 10.41 14.72 -22.98
N ASN A 632 9.74 15.84 -22.72
CA ASN A 632 8.76 16.45 -23.62
C ASN A 632 9.25 17.81 -24.12
N CYS A 633 9.08 18.05 -25.42
CA CYS A 633 9.60 19.21 -26.13
C CYS A 633 8.47 20.05 -26.74
N GLY A 634 8.41 21.34 -26.38
CA GLY A 634 7.53 22.33 -26.99
C GLY A 634 8.29 23.59 -27.40
N ARG A 635 7.65 24.48 -28.18
CA ARG A 635 8.17 25.81 -28.49
C ARG A 635 7.05 26.84 -28.53
N VAL A 636 7.20 27.94 -27.79
CA VAL A 636 6.33 29.12 -27.93
C VAL A 636 6.95 30.06 -28.96
N ILE A 637 6.14 30.48 -29.93
CA ILE A 637 6.49 31.44 -30.98
C ILE A 637 5.67 32.71 -30.75
N VAL A 638 6.36 33.85 -30.73
CA VAL A 638 5.75 35.18 -30.59
C VAL A 638 6.09 36.00 -31.84
N GLN A 639 5.07 36.58 -32.47
CA GLN A 639 5.25 37.53 -33.57
C GLN A 639 4.73 38.92 -33.18
N THR A 640 5.50 39.95 -33.51
CA THR A 640 5.33 41.33 -33.04
C THR A 640 5.68 42.34 -34.14
N ASP A 641 5.41 43.63 -33.90
CA ASP A 641 5.85 44.73 -34.76
C ASP A 641 7.25 45.29 -34.42
N ASP A 642 7.96 44.72 -33.44
CA ASP A 642 9.38 45.04 -33.15
C ASP A 642 10.34 44.41 -34.17
N THR A 643 10.22 44.87 -35.40
CA THR A 643 11.06 44.45 -36.53
C THR A 643 12.50 44.95 -36.46
N THR A 644 12.85 45.76 -35.45
CA THR A 644 14.16 46.41 -35.30
C THR A 644 15.07 45.76 -34.27
N HIS A 645 14.52 45.19 -33.20
CA HIS A 645 15.32 44.52 -32.16
C HIS A 645 15.19 42.99 -32.19
N LEU A 646 14.09 42.44 -32.73
CA LEU A 646 13.90 41.00 -32.93
C LEU A 646 14.26 40.61 -34.38
N ASP A 647 15.44 40.01 -34.56
CA ASP A 647 15.98 39.64 -35.88
C ASP A 647 15.30 38.42 -36.54
N GLY A 648 14.45 37.71 -35.79
CA GLY A 648 13.69 36.57 -36.29
C GLY A 648 14.47 35.25 -36.40
N THR A 649 15.74 35.20 -36.00
CA THR A 649 16.59 34.00 -36.14
C THR A 649 16.11 32.81 -35.30
N GLU A 650 15.49 33.08 -34.15
CA GLU A 650 14.90 32.07 -33.25
C GLU A 650 13.64 31.40 -33.83
N CYS A 651 13.02 31.98 -34.86
CA CYS A 651 11.72 31.53 -35.36
C CYS A 651 11.77 30.54 -36.53
N ALA A 652 12.87 30.45 -37.28
CA ALA A 652 12.87 29.77 -38.57
C ALA A 652 13.94 28.66 -38.71
N PHE A 653 13.54 27.53 -39.28
CA PHE A 653 14.47 26.48 -39.75
C PHE A 653 15.31 26.91 -40.97
N ASN A 654 14.88 27.95 -41.71
CA ASN A 654 15.64 28.58 -42.80
C ASN A 654 15.10 29.99 -43.09
N GLY A 655 15.85 31.03 -42.69
CA GLY A 655 15.57 32.44 -43.00
C GLY A 655 14.72 33.15 -41.94
N GLY A 656 15.35 34.04 -41.17
CA GLY A 656 14.68 34.76 -40.07
C GLY A 656 13.55 35.68 -40.53
N MET A 657 12.54 35.84 -39.67
CA MET A 657 11.36 36.68 -39.89
C MET A 657 11.38 37.85 -38.88
N PRO A 658 11.78 39.08 -39.27
CA PRO A 658 11.90 40.20 -38.34
C PRO A 658 10.61 40.47 -37.55
N GLY A 659 10.75 40.80 -36.27
CA GLY A 659 9.63 40.94 -35.34
C GLY A 659 9.21 39.63 -34.65
N CYS A 660 9.92 38.52 -34.87
CA CYS A 660 9.61 37.22 -34.29
C CYS A 660 10.64 36.74 -33.26
N ALA A 661 10.18 36.08 -32.19
CA ALA A 661 11.02 35.44 -31.18
C ALA A 661 10.50 34.04 -30.82
N GLY A 662 11.39 33.15 -30.37
CA GLY A 662 11.08 31.74 -30.08
C GLY A 662 11.65 31.28 -28.74
N VAL A 663 10.82 30.65 -27.91
CA VAL A 663 11.23 30.07 -26.62
C VAL A 663 10.95 28.57 -26.60
N THR A 664 12.01 27.76 -26.49
CA THR A 664 11.92 26.31 -26.35
C THR A 664 11.51 25.94 -24.93
N MET A 665 10.55 25.03 -24.80
CA MET A 665 10.03 24.47 -23.56
C MET A 665 10.55 23.04 -23.42
N ILE A 666 11.16 22.74 -22.28
CA ILE A 666 11.63 21.37 -21.96
C ILE A 666 11.06 20.99 -20.59
N GLY A 667 10.39 19.84 -20.53
CA GLY A 667 9.88 19.25 -19.30
C GLY A 667 10.19 17.75 -19.27
N GLN A 668 10.26 17.16 -18.08
CA GLN A 668 10.45 15.73 -17.91
C GLN A 668 9.28 15.17 -17.11
N GLY A 669 8.57 14.21 -17.67
CA GLY A 669 7.58 13.42 -16.95
C GLY A 669 8.27 12.39 -16.07
N VAL A 670 7.88 12.32 -14.80
CA VAL A 670 8.43 11.38 -13.82
C VAL A 670 7.32 10.76 -12.99
N ARG A 671 7.49 9.53 -12.50
CA ARG A 671 6.58 8.92 -11.52
C ARG A 671 7.21 8.83 -10.13
N SER A 672 6.38 8.82 -9.09
CA SER A 672 6.78 8.38 -7.75
C SER A 672 6.32 6.94 -7.57
N ALA A 673 7.22 6.05 -7.18
CA ALA A 673 6.90 4.65 -6.96
C ALA A 673 7.59 4.20 -5.67
N ILE A 674 6.83 3.56 -4.78
CA ILE A 674 7.30 3.12 -3.47
C ILE A 674 7.58 1.61 -3.51
N GLU A 675 8.66 1.19 -2.87
CA GLU A 675 8.93 -0.21 -2.54
C GLU A 675 9.35 -0.30 -1.07
N VAL A 676 9.03 -1.42 -0.43
CA VAL A 676 9.28 -1.63 1.01
C VAL A 676 10.03 -2.94 1.18
N ILE A 677 11.23 -2.87 1.76
CA ILE A 677 12.14 -4.02 1.89
C ILE A 677 12.56 -4.19 3.36
N PRO A 678 12.44 -5.39 3.94
CA PRO A 678 11.86 -6.60 3.34
C PRO A 678 10.33 -6.49 3.17
N THR A 679 9.78 -7.32 2.30
CA THR A 679 8.33 -7.44 2.04
C THR A 679 7.58 -8.06 3.22
N GLU A 680 8.27 -8.87 4.03
CA GLU A 680 7.81 -9.43 5.32
C GLU A 680 8.96 -9.40 6.34
N VAL A 681 8.64 -9.40 7.65
CA VAL A 681 9.63 -9.43 8.73
C VAL A 681 9.33 -10.56 9.72
N ASP A 682 10.08 -11.66 9.60
CA ASP A 682 10.11 -12.71 10.62
C ASP A 682 11.22 -12.45 11.65
N PHE A 683 10.81 -12.03 12.85
CA PHE A 683 11.68 -11.92 14.02
C PHE A 683 12.09 -13.29 14.56
N GLY A 684 11.38 -14.36 14.18
CA GLY A 684 11.55 -15.73 14.64
C GLY A 684 11.36 -15.86 16.15
N VAL A 685 12.10 -16.80 16.74
CA VAL A 685 11.97 -17.16 18.15
C VAL A 685 12.78 -16.22 19.05
N VAL A 686 12.16 -15.61 20.06
CA VAL A 686 12.83 -14.72 21.04
C VAL A 686 12.49 -15.17 22.47
N THR A 687 13.42 -15.07 23.41
CA THR A 687 13.16 -15.47 24.81
C THR A 687 12.18 -14.51 25.48
N VAL A 688 11.16 -15.03 26.15
CA VAL A 688 10.17 -14.24 26.90
C VAL A 688 10.85 -13.34 27.93
N GLY A 689 10.49 -12.05 27.93
CA GLY A 689 11.11 -11.01 28.75
C GLY A 689 12.29 -10.29 28.08
N CYS A 690 13.02 -10.93 27.18
CA CYS A 690 14.04 -10.32 26.32
C CYS A 690 13.38 -9.64 25.10
N ALA A 691 14.11 -8.80 24.38
CA ALA A 691 13.68 -8.26 23.09
C ALA A 691 14.57 -8.73 21.93
N SER A 692 14.03 -8.71 20.71
CA SER A 692 14.83 -8.84 19.49
C SER A 692 15.81 -7.68 19.35
N ARG A 693 16.82 -7.84 18.48
CA ARG A 693 17.52 -6.69 17.89
C ARG A 693 16.53 -5.79 17.16
N ASP A 694 16.89 -4.52 16.94
CA ASP A 694 16.16 -3.68 16.00
C ASP A 694 16.34 -4.25 14.58
N THR A 695 15.23 -4.51 13.89
CA THR A 695 15.18 -4.94 12.50
C THR A 695 14.81 -3.74 11.63
N ASP A 696 15.55 -3.55 10.55
CA ASP A 696 15.37 -2.41 9.65
C ASP A 696 14.39 -2.76 8.54
N VAL A 697 13.41 -1.88 8.33
CA VAL A 697 12.55 -1.88 7.13
C VAL A 697 12.81 -0.58 6.40
N THR A 698 13.26 -0.68 5.16
CA THR A 698 13.63 0.46 4.32
C THR A 698 12.57 0.69 3.25
N ILE A 699 12.04 1.92 3.24
CA ILE A 699 11.07 2.42 2.27
C ILE A 699 11.85 3.17 1.19
N TYR A 700 11.84 2.63 -0.03
CA TYR A 700 12.51 3.19 -1.19
C TYR A 700 11.53 3.95 -2.07
N ASN A 701 11.90 5.16 -2.53
CA ASN A 701 11.27 5.78 -3.69
C ASN A 701 12.04 5.36 -4.94
N ILE A 702 11.62 4.27 -5.57
CA ILE A 702 12.20 3.75 -6.83
C ILE A 702 11.82 4.59 -8.06
N GLY A 703 10.92 5.57 -7.89
CA GLY A 703 10.60 6.57 -8.91
C GLY A 703 11.51 7.80 -8.88
N GLN A 704 11.35 8.70 -9.85
CA GLN A 704 12.08 9.97 -9.91
C GLN A 704 11.29 11.16 -9.36
N ALA A 705 9.96 11.08 -9.25
CA ALA A 705 9.15 12.12 -8.63
C ALA A 705 9.18 11.98 -7.09
N PRO A 706 9.10 13.08 -6.32
CA PRO A 706 9.00 13.01 -4.87
C PRO A 706 7.80 12.17 -4.41
N LEU A 707 8.04 11.34 -3.39
CA LEU A 707 7.07 10.46 -2.75
C LEU A 707 6.75 11.01 -1.37
N ASN A 708 5.47 11.29 -1.10
CA ASN A 708 5.02 11.75 0.20
C ASN A 708 4.50 10.56 1.00
N VAL A 709 5.14 10.24 2.13
CA VAL A 709 4.67 9.26 3.10
C VAL A 709 3.90 10.00 4.18
N THR A 710 2.61 9.69 4.31
CA THR A 710 1.68 10.43 5.18
C THR A 710 1.54 9.82 6.56
N ASP A 711 1.62 8.49 6.68
CA ASP A 711 1.52 7.76 7.95
C ASP A 711 2.27 6.42 7.91
N ILE A 712 2.71 5.95 9.08
CA ILE A 712 3.33 4.64 9.30
C ILE A 712 2.87 4.13 10.67
N TYR A 713 2.17 3.01 10.71
CA TYR A 713 1.63 2.44 11.95
C TYR A 713 1.63 0.91 11.94
N LEU A 714 1.37 0.30 13.10
CA LEU A 714 1.18 -1.14 13.26
C LEU A 714 -0.31 -1.47 13.38
N ASP A 715 -0.74 -2.55 12.73
CA ASP A 715 -2.12 -3.05 12.78
C ASP A 715 -2.14 -4.55 13.14
N PRO A 716 -2.71 -4.97 14.29
CA PRO A 716 -3.25 -4.12 15.36
C PRO A 716 -2.15 -3.28 16.05
N PRO A 717 -2.51 -2.17 16.74
CA PRO A 717 -3.86 -1.66 17.02
C PRO A 717 -4.44 -0.69 15.98
N GLY A 718 -3.68 -0.35 14.93
CA GLY A 718 -4.13 0.54 13.85
C GLY A 718 -3.80 2.02 14.07
N LYS A 719 -4.20 2.83 13.08
CA LYS A 719 -3.84 4.24 12.95
C LYS A 719 -4.23 5.09 14.17
N GLY A 720 -3.27 5.87 14.68
CA GLY A 720 -3.48 6.79 15.80
C GLY A 720 -3.66 6.14 17.18
N GLN A 721 -3.56 4.80 17.29
CA GLN A 721 -3.61 4.09 18.56
C GLN A 721 -2.20 4.00 19.19
N PRO A 722 -2.09 4.00 20.53
CA PRO A 722 -0.81 3.83 21.20
C PRO A 722 -0.24 2.42 20.96
N PRO A 723 1.09 2.22 20.89
CA PRO A 723 1.67 0.89 20.64
C PRO A 723 1.17 -0.16 21.63
N SER A 724 0.51 -1.20 21.11
CA SER A 724 0.00 -2.33 21.89
C SER A 724 0.22 -3.64 21.14
N GLY A 725 0.83 -4.60 21.81
CA GLY A 725 1.26 -5.86 21.20
C GLY A 725 2.76 -6.06 21.37
N PRO A 726 3.31 -7.15 20.80
CA PRO A 726 4.71 -7.51 20.96
C PRO A 726 5.63 -6.79 19.96
N PHE A 727 5.08 -6.27 18.85
CA PHE A 727 5.82 -5.49 17.86
C PHE A 727 5.77 -4.00 18.20
N SER A 728 6.86 -3.29 17.93
CA SER A 728 6.97 -1.85 18.18
C SER A 728 7.85 -1.17 17.12
N ILE A 729 7.47 0.04 16.71
CA ILE A 729 8.31 0.92 15.91
C ILE A 729 9.24 1.67 16.89
N THR A 730 10.53 1.33 16.90
CA THR A 730 11.51 1.90 17.83
C THR A 730 12.16 3.18 17.30
N ALA A 731 12.19 3.35 15.98
CA ALA A 731 12.56 4.60 15.33
C ALA A 731 11.84 4.74 13.97
N ALA A 732 11.29 5.92 13.72
CA ALA A 732 10.82 6.33 12.40
C ALA A 732 11.08 7.85 12.22
N PRO A 733 11.33 8.33 10.99
CA PRO A 733 11.32 9.75 10.69
C PRO A 733 9.97 10.42 11.05
N PRO A 734 9.96 11.72 11.38
CA PRO A 734 8.72 12.45 11.65
C PRO A 734 7.85 12.51 10.39
N LEU A 735 6.53 12.33 10.57
CA LEU A 735 5.54 12.29 9.49
C LEU A 735 4.60 13.51 9.54
N PRO A 736 4.04 13.94 8.39
CA PRO A 736 4.30 13.46 7.04
C PRO A 736 5.71 13.85 6.55
N THR A 737 6.30 13.03 5.68
CA THR A 737 7.65 13.25 5.12
C THR A 737 7.68 13.03 3.62
N THR A 738 8.68 13.62 2.95
CA THR A 738 8.87 13.51 1.50
C THR A 738 10.21 12.84 1.20
N ILE A 739 10.16 11.67 0.54
CA ILE A 739 11.33 10.95 0.03
C ILE A 739 11.60 11.44 -1.40
N ALA A 740 12.79 11.97 -1.66
CA ALA A 740 13.20 12.37 -3.00
C ALA A 740 13.31 11.15 -3.95
N GLY A 741 13.25 11.37 -5.26
CA GLY A 741 13.41 10.29 -6.24
C GLY A 741 14.74 9.55 -6.09
N GLY A 742 14.75 8.23 -6.21
CA GLY A 742 15.92 7.38 -6.00
C GLY A 742 16.48 7.37 -4.57
N SER A 743 15.77 7.95 -3.60
CA SER A 743 16.18 7.99 -2.18
C SER A 743 15.34 7.02 -1.35
N SER A 744 15.74 6.83 -0.08
CA SER A 744 15.02 5.98 0.86
C SER A 744 14.93 6.58 2.25
N MET A 745 14.12 5.95 3.11
CA MET A 745 14.13 6.14 4.55
C MET A 745 13.99 4.80 5.25
N THR A 746 14.61 4.64 6.42
CA THR A 746 14.55 3.42 7.21
C THR A 746 13.72 3.65 8.47
N ILE A 747 12.86 2.71 8.79
CA ILE A 747 12.25 2.56 10.12
C ILE A 747 12.89 1.36 10.82
N LYS A 748 12.87 1.39 12.15
CA LYS A 748 13.36 0.29 13.00
C LYS A 748 12.19 -0.32 13.75
N LEU A 749 12.09 -1.64 13.68
CA LEU A 749 11.07 -2.44 14.34
C LEU A 749 11.72 -3.35 15.39
N LYS A 750 10.99 -3.66 16.47
CA LYS A 750 11.44 -4.57 17.51
C LYS A 750 10.30 -5.45 18.00
N TYR A 751 10.60 -6.73 18.21
CA TYR A 751 9.70 -7.74 18.75
C TYR A 751 10.07 -8.07 20.20
N ARG A 752 9.07 -8.11 21.09
CA ARG A 752 9.20 -8.50 22.49
C ARG A 752 8.06 -9.47 22.85
N PRO A 753 8.31 -10.79 22.90
CA PRO A 753 7.27 -11.76 23.22
C PRO A 753 6.77 -11.61 24.67
N PRO A 754 5.45 -11.43 24.89
CA PRO A 754 4.85 -11.49 26.22
C PRO A 754 4.72 -12.93 26.74
N ASP A 755 4.58 -13.90 25.83
CA ASP A 755 4.41 -15.33 26.09
C ASP A 755 5.05 -16.15 24.97
N THR A 756 4.90 -17.48 24.99
CA THR A 756 5.51 -18.40 24.02
C THR A 756 4.72 -18.65 22.73
N ASN A 757 3.63 -17.92 22.50
CA ASN A 757 2.82 -18.07 21.30
C ASN A 757 3.50 -17.43 20.08
N THR A 758 3.05 -17.84 18.89
CA THR A 758 3.35 -17.10 17.65
C THR A 758 2.43 -15.89 17.58
N HIS A 759 3.01 -14.75 17.23
CA HIS A 759 2.34 -13.47 17.11
C HIS A 759 2.50 -12.94 15.70
N SER A 760 1.51 -12.19 15.23
CA SER A 760 1.55 -11.49 13.94
C SER A 760 0.98 -10.07 14.03
N ALA A 761 1.40 -9.22 13.10
CA ALA A 761 0.86 -7.88 12.86
C ALA A 761 1.17 -7.45 11.42
N LEU A 762 0.62 -6.33 10.97
CA LEU A 762 1.01 -5.65 9.75
C LEU A 762 1.70 -4.33 10.12
N LEU A 763 2.82 -4.02 9.49
CA LEU A 763 3.29 -2.65 9.34
C LEU A 763 2.55 -2.04 8.14
N VAL A 764 1.87 -0.92 8.34
CA VAL A 764 1.14 -0.19 7.27
C VAL A 764 1.84 1.12 6.97
N ILE A 765 2.06 1.40 5.69
CA ILE A 765 2.63 2.66 5.17
C ILE A 765 1.61 3.32 4.24
N GLU A 766 1.22 4.56 4.53
CA GLU A 766 0.38 5.38 3.66
C GLU A 766 1.23 6.35 2.83
N SER A 767 0.97 6.46 1.52
CA SER A 767 1.71 7.38 0.65
C SER A 767 0.94 7.87 -0.57
N ASP A 768 1.52 8.82 -1.31
CA ASP A 768 1.02 9.32 -2.61
C ASP A 768 1.67 8.65 -3.85
N ALA A 769 2.22 7.44 -3.70
CA ALA A 769 2.87 6.72 -4.79
C ALA A 769 1.89 6.31 -5.90
N GLN A 770 2.38 6.19 -7.12
CA GLN A 770 1.54 5.88 -8.29
C GLN A 770 1.39 4.37 -8.54
N ASN A 771 2.17 3.53 -7.85
CA ASN A 771 2.01 2.08 -7.82
C ASN A 771 1.17 1.58 -6.62
N GLY A 772 0.78 2.45 -5.69
CA GLY A 772 -0.14 2.13 -4.60
C GLY A 772 -0.15 3.19 -3.49
N ASN A 773 -1.27 3.37 -2.81
CA ASN A 773 -1.38 4.36 -1.73
C ASN A 773 -1.19 3.75 -0.33
N TYR A 774 -1.29 2.43 -0.21
CA TYR A 774 -1.14 1.66 1.02
C TYR A 774 -0.21 0.49 0.74
N PHE A 775 0.84 0.34 1.55
CA PHE A 775 1.76 -0.78 1.51
C PHE A 775 1.77 -1.46 2.87
N THR A 776 1.75 -2.79 2.89
CA THR A 776 1.71 -3.59 4.12
C THR A 776 2.84 -4.61 4.14
N THR A 777 3.64 -4.58 5.20
CA THR A 777 4.69 -5.57 5.47
C THR A 777 4.22 -6.46 6.62
N PRO A 778 3.94 -7.76 6.40
CA PRO A 778 3.60 -8.68 7.48
C PRO A 778 4.76 -8.82 8.46
N LEU A 779 4.44 -8.87 9.75
CA LEU A 779 5.37 -9.07 10.86
C LEU A 779 5.00 -10.38 11.57
N THR A 780 5.98 -11.22 11.85
CA THR A 780 5.81 -12.48 12.60
C THR A 780 6.91 -12.66 13.64
N GLY A 781 6.60 -13.39 14.71
CA GLY A 781 7.58 -13.74 15.74
C GLY A 781 6.98 -14.67 16.78
N GLN A 782 7.81 -15.44 17.47
CA GLN A 782 7.38 -16.41 18.47
C GLN A 782 8.17 -16.24 19.77
N GLY A 783 7.54 -16.43 20.93
CA GLY A 783 8.26 -16.48 22.20
C GLY A 783 8.79 -17.87 22.55
N THR A 784 9.84 -17.94 23.35
CA THR A 784 10.29 -19.19 24.01
C THR A 784 10.71 -18.94 25.45
N ASN A 785 10.59 -19.96 26.30
CA ASN A 785 11.20 -19.96 27.63
C ASN A 785 12.61 -20.57 27.64
N ASP A 786 13.06 -21.16 26.53
CA ASP A 786 14.40 -21.73 26.42
C ASP A 786 15.42 -20.63 26.06
N SER A 787 16.48 -20.50 26.86
CA SER A 787 17.62 -19.63 26.54
C SER A 787 18.66 -20.30 25.64
N HIS A 788 18.57 -21.63 25.51
CA HIS A 788 19.35 -22.46 24.60
C HIS A 788 18.64 -22.57 23.24
N GLN A 789 19.39 -22.88 22.19
CA GLN A 789 18.90 -23.06 20.82
C GLN A 789 19.71 -24.14 20.10
N VAL A 790 19.03 -24.98 19.33
CA VAL A 790 19.64 -25.94 18.41
C VAL A 790 19.03 -25.72 17.03
N ASP A 791 19.81 -25.19 16.10
CA ASP A 791 19.41 -25.04 14.71
C ASP A 791 19.92 -26.22 13.89
N GLN A 792 19.03 -26.88 13.15
CA GLN A 792 19.36 -28.02 12.32
C GLN A 792 19.11 -27.69 10.85
N PHE A 793 20.15 -27.82 10.03
CA PHE A 793 20.14 -27.58 8.60
C PHE A 793 20.44 -28.87 7.85
N GLN A 794 19.79 -29.08 6.71
CA GLN A 794 20.09 -30.20 5.83
C GLN A 794 20.83 -29.68 4.59
N GLN A 795 22.07 -30.13 4.39
CA GLN A 795 22.72 -29.98 3.09
C GLN A 795 21.99 -30.91 2.11
N LEU A 796 21.37 -30.34 1.07
CA LEU A 796 20.57 -31.12 0.12
C LEU A 796 21.40 -32.22 -0.55
N SER A 797 20.79 -33.39 -0.77
CA SER A 797 21.40 -34.50 -1.52
C SER A 797 21.35 -34.28 -3.04
N GLU A 798 20.33 -33.56 -3.53
CA GLU A 798 20.29 -32.96 -4.85
C GLU A 798 20.10 -31.45 -4.65
N PRO A 799 21.13 -30.60 -4.87
CA PRO A 799 20.97 -29.16 -4.71
C PRO A 799 20.04 -28.60 -5.79
N MET A 800 19.12 -27.73 -5.38
CA MET A 800 18.22 -26.99 -6.27
C MET A 800 18.79 -25.59 -6.50
N VAL A 801 18.87 -25.16 -7.77
CA VAL A 801 19.48 -23.87 -8.15
C VAL A 801 18.68 -23.22 -9.28
N ASP A 802 18.35 -21.95 -9.14
CA ASP A 802 17.74 -21.13 -10.20
C ASP A 802 18.82 -20.15 -10.70
N VAL A 803 19.10 -20.12 -11.99
CA VAL A 803 20.15 -19.26 -12.58
C VAL A 803 19.52 -18.26 -13.55
N LEU A 804 19.64 -16.97 -13.25
CA LEU A 804 19.17 -15.88 -14.09
C LEU A 804 20.37 -15.22 -14.79
N TRP A 805 20.47 -15.36 -16.10
CA TRP A 805 21.42 -14.58 -16.89
C TRP A 805 20.77 -13.28 -17.36
N VAL A 806 21.42 -12.16 -17.09
CA VAL A 806 21.04 -10.82 -17.58
C VAL A 806 22.07 -10.45 -18.64
N VAL A 807 21.67 -10.53 -19.90
CA VAL A 807 22.58 -10.46 -21.05
C VAL A 807 22.28 -9.20 -21.85
N ASP A 808 23.27 -8.33 -21.94
CA ASP A 808 23.19 -7.13 -22.73
C ASP A 808 23.04 -7.44 -24.23
N ASP A 809 22.08 -6.76 -24.87
CA ASP A 809 21.74 -6.87 -26.28
C ASP A 809 21.96 -5.57 -27.08
N SER A 810 22.83 -4.70 -26.54
CA SER A 810 23.43 -3.53 -27.21
C SER A 810 24.18 -3.89 -28.50
N CYS A 811 24.61 -2.88 -29.26
CA CYS A 811 25.14 -3.09 -30.61
C CYS A 811 26.54 -3.77 -30.67
N SER A 812 27.29 -3.72 -29.56
CA SER A 812 28.66 -4.24 -29.41
C SER A 812 28.71 -5.71 -28.98
N MET A 813 27.77 -6.13 -28.12
CA MET A 813 27.75 -7.41 -27.36
C MET A 813 27.68 -8.73 -28.16
N SER A 814 27.89 -8.70 -29.48
CA SER A 814 27.86 -9.86 -30.35
C SER A 814 28.93 -10.91 -30.02
N GLU A 815 30.12 -10.47 -29.64
CA GLU A 815 31.26 -11.35 -29.35
C GLU A 815 31.08 -12.04 -28.00
N GLU A 816 30.68 -11.28 -26.98
CA GLU A 816 30.40 -11.67 -25.61
C GLU A 816 29.26 -12.69 -25.54
N GLN A 817 28.13 -12.43 -26.21
CA GLN A 817 27.03 -13.38 -26.34
C GLN A 817 27.50 -14.72 -26.95
N ASN A 818 28.40 -14.67 -27.94
CA ASN A 818 28.98 -15.87 -28.53
C ASN A 818 29.99 -16.55 -27.59
N ASN A 819 30.78 -15.80 -26.83
CA ASN A 819 31.76 -16.34 -25.87
C ASN A 819 31.06 -17.07 -24.70
N ILE A 820 29.96 -16.53 -24.17
CA ILE A 820 29.11 -17.24 -23.20
C ILE A 820 28.51 -18.50 -23.85
N ALA A 821 27.88 -18.36 -25.01
CA ALA A 821 27.21 -19.47 -25.69
C ALA A 821 28.16 -20.62 -26.10
N ASN A 822 29.42 -20.32 -26.42
CA ASN A 822 30.45 -21.31 -26.71
C ASN A 822 30.93 -22.05 -25.44
N ASN A 823 30.88 -21.40 -24.28
CA ASN A 823 31.27 -21.97 -22.98
C ASN A 823 30.08 -22.52 -22.15
N ALA A 824 28.86 -22.51 -22.69
CA ALA A 824 27.64 -23.04 -22.08
C ALA A 824 27.77 -24.46 -21.51
N ASN A 825 28.53 -25.33 -22.19
CA ASN A 825 28.83 -26.68 -21.68
C ASN A 825 29.71 -26.62 -20.42
N THR A 826 30.76 -25.80 -20.40
CA THR A 826 31.68 -25.65 -19.25
C THR A 826 30.90 -25.24 -17.99
N PHE A 827 30.02 -24.24 -18.11
CA PHE A 827 29.16 -23.78 -17.03
C PHE A 827 28.23 -24.89 -16.50
N LEU A 828 27.47 -25.56 -17.38
CA LEU A 828 26.49 -26.57 -16.98
C LEU A 828 27.08 -27.95 -16.65
N ASN A 829 28.32 -28.25 -17.05
CA ASN A 829 28.98 -29.53 -16.77
C ASN A 829 28.96 -29.87 -15.28
N ARG A 830 29.11 -28.87 -14.39
CA ARG A 830 29.11 -29.09 -12.95
C ARG A 830 27.71 -29.49 -12.44
N ALA A 831 26.66 -28.77 -12.86
CA ALA A 831 25.28 -29.12 -12.55
C ALA A 831 24.91 -30.53 -13.02
N LEU A 832 25.30 -30.89 -14.25
CA LEU A 832 25.03 -32.22 -14.82
C LEU A 832 25.78 -33.35 -14.10
N ASN A 833 27.03 -33.12 -13.70
CA ASN A 833 27.84 -34.11 -12.96
C ASN A 833 27.40 -34.27 -11.49
N LEU A 834 26.92 -33.20 -10.85
CA LEU A 834 26.38 -33.22 -9.48
C LEU A 834 24.91 -33.62 -9.42
N MET A 835 24.29 -33.89 -10.58
CA MET A 835 22.85 -34.14 -10.70
C MET A 835 21.98 -33.02 -10.10
N THR A 836 22.47 -31.78 -10.09
CA THR A 836 21.76 -30.59 -9.60
C THR A 836 20.41 -30.42 -10.31
N ASP A 837 19.37 -30.13 -9.54
CA ASP A 837 18.06 -29.80 -10.11
C ASP A 837 17.97 -28.30 -10.40
N PHE A 838 18.44 -27.92 -11.60
CA PHE A 838 18.55 -26.52 -11.99
C PHE A 838 17.37 -26.03 -12.85
N GLN A 839 17.03 -24.75 -12.68
CA GLN A 839 16.33 -23.93 -13.66
C GLN A 839 17.27 -22.85 -14.17
N LEU A 840 17.25 -22.56 -15.47
CA LEU A 840 18.06 -21.50 -16.08
C LEU A 840 17.20 -20.63 -16.99
N GLY A 841 17.24 -19.33 -16.75
CA GLY A 841 16.55 -18.30 -17.53
C GLY A 841 17.53 -17.26 -18.09
N VAL A 842 17.10 -16.54 -19.13
CA VAL A 842 17.84 -15.40 -19.72
C VAL A 842 16.90 -14.21 -19.90
N VAL A 843 17.31 -13.03 -19.49
CA VAL A 843 16.66 -11.72 -19.75
C VAL A 843 17.68 -10.75 -20.37
N THR A 844 17.22 -9.61 -20.89
CA THR A 844 18.06 -8.57 -21.49
C THR A 844 18.17 -7.31 -20.63
N THR A 845 19.13 -6.45 -20.95
CA THR A 845 19.26 -5.08 -20.39
C THR A 845 18.20 -4.12 -20.94
N ASP A 846 17.65 -4.39 -22.13
CA ASP A 846 16.56 -3.63 -22.74
C ASP A 846 15.27 -3.70 -21.89
N MET A 847 14.91 -2.55 -21.32
CA MET A 847 13.68 -2.33 -20.55
C MET A 847 12.62 -1.53 -21.32
N THR A 848 12.85 -1.16 -22.59
CA THR A 848 11.91 -0.36 -23.40
C THR A 848 11.04 -1.21 -24.33
N ASP A 849 11.49 -2.41 -24.76
CA ASP A 849 10.64 -3.39 -25.44
C ASP A 849 9.82 -4.24 -24.44
N PRO A 850 8.48 -4.16 -24.42
CA PRO A 850 7.63 -4.90 -23.48
C PRO A 850 7.63 -6.44 -23.65
N ASN A 851 8.31 -6.96 -24.68
CA ASN A 851 8.59 -8.39 -24.84
C ASN A 851 9.91 -8.82 -24.18
N LYS A 852 10.73 -7.85 -23.77
CA LYS A 852 12.05 -8.03 -23.18
C LYS A 852 12.13 -7.58 -21.73
N SER A 853 11.51 -6.46 -21.34
CA SER A 853 11.63 -5.81 -20.03
C SER A 853 11.47 -6.76 -18.83
N GLY A 854 12.57 -7.36 -18.36
CA GLY A 854 12.56 -8.40 -17.32
C GLY A 854 11.93 -9.76 -17.71
N ARG A 855 11.57 -9.99 -18.98
CA ARG A 855 10.86 -11.22 -19.40
C ARG A 855 11.83 -12.31 -19.86
N LEU A 856 11.64 -13.54 -19.38
CA LEU A 856 12.44 -14.69 -19.76
C LEU A 856 12.32 -15.01 -21.25
N GLN A 857 13.46 -14.99 -21.92
CA GLN A 857 13.56 -15.08 -23.37
C GLN A 857 13.57 -16.53 -23.87
N SER A 858 12.92 -16.76 -25.00
CA SER A 858 12.86 -18.04 -25.72
C SER A 858 13.31 -17.81 -27.17
N ARG A 859 14.42 -18.45 -27.57
CA ARG A 859 14.95 -18.37 -28.95
C ARG A 859 14.86 -19.74 -29.62
N ASN A 860 14.74 -19.77 -30.95
CA ASN A 860 14.79 -20.98 -31.77
C ASN A 860 13.84 -22.14 -31.35
N GLY A 861 12.71 -21.83 -30.69
CA GLY A 861 11.77 -22.83 -30.16
C GLY A 861 12.25 -23.57 -28.91
N ARG A 862 13.28 -23.05 -28.22
CA ARG A 862 13.72 -23.52 -26.90
C ARG A 862 12.76 -23.05 -25.81
N PRO A 863 12.64 -23.78 -24.68
CA PRO A 863 11.90 -23.28 -23.54
C PRO A 863 12.59 -22.04 -22.94
N LYS A 864 11.80 -21.12 -22.40
CA LYS A 864 12.29 -19.93 -21.67
C LYS A 864 12.96 -20.27 -20.32
N ILE A 865 12.55 -21.38 -19.72
CA ILE A 865 13.12 -22.00 -18.53
C ILE A 865 13.78 -23.30 -18.98
N ILE A 866 15.10 -23.38 -18.86
CA ILE A 866 15.89 -24.55 -19.23
C ILE A 866 16.18 -25.36 -17.97
N THR A 867 15.89 -26.65 -18.02
CA THR A 867 15.98 -27.58 -16.89
C THR A 867 16.93 -28.74 -17.17
N ARG A 868 17.27 -29.52 -16.13
CA ARG A 868 18.00 -30.81 -16.26
C ARG A 868 17.34 -31.78 -17.26
N SER A 869 16.02 -31.73 -17.43
CA SER A 869 15.26 -32.57 -18.37
C SER A 869 15.13 -32.00 -19.79
N THR A 870 15.59 -30.76 -20.03
CA THR A 870 15.53 -30.12 -21.35
C THR A 870 16.47 -30.83 -22.35
N PRO A 871 16.03 -31.20 -23.57
CA PRO A 871 16.88 -31.85 -24.56
C PRO A 871 18.09 -31.00 -24.97
N ASN A 872 19.29 -31.44 -24.54
CA ASN A 872 20.56 -30.73 -24.70
C ASN A 872 20.51 -29.30 -24.09
N PRO A 873 20.56 -29.19 -22.74
CA PRO A 873 20.31 -27.93 -22.05
C PRO A 873 21.39 -26.88 -22.33
N ALA A 874 22.65 -27.28 -22.56
CA ALA A 874 23.71 -26.36 -22.95
C ALA A 874 23.48 -25.75 -24.34
N ALA A 875 22.96 -26.51 -25.31
CA ALA A 875 22.58 -25.94 -26.59
C ALA A 875 21.34 -25.03 -26.49
N ALA A 876 20.37 -25.38 -25.63
CA ALA A 876 19.22 -24.51 -25.36
C ALA A 876 19.64 -23.18 -24.71
N PHE A 877 20.57 -23.22 -23.75
CA PHE A 877 21.14 -22.03 -23.12
C PHE A 877 21.93 -21.19 -24.13
N ALA A 878 22.78 -21.81 -24.95
CA ALA A 878 23.52 -21.13 -26.01
C ALA A 878 22.60 -20.47 -27.06
N ASP A 879 21.42 -21.03 -27.35
CA ASP A 879 20.40 -20.41 -28.19
C ASP A 879 19.74 -19.21 -27.46
N ASN A 880 19.37 -19.36 -26.18
CA ASN A 880 18.73 -18.30 -25.38
C ASN A 880 19.68 -17.18 -24.93
N VAL A 881 21.00 -17.30 -25.03
CA VAL A 881 21.94 -16.19 -24.77
C VAL A 881 22.10 -15.26 -25.96
N ARG A 882 21.91 -15.77 -27.19
CA ARG A 882 22.07 -14.97 -28.42
C ARG A 882 20.82 -14.15 -28.69
N GLN A 883 20.67 -13.06 -27.94
CA GLN A 883 19.54 -12.14 -28.03
C GLN A 883 19.59 -11.26 -29.28
N GLY A 884 20.80 -11.05 -29.82
CA GLY A 884 21.06 -10.12 -30.92
C GLY A 884 21.63 -8.81 -30.39
N THR A 885 21.67 -7.80 -31.25
CA THR A 885 22.42 -6.55 -31.03
C THR A 885 21.57 -5.33 -31.43
N PHE A 886 20.30 -5.36 -31.03
CA PHE A 886 19.25 -4.38 -31.36
C PHE A 886 18.43 -4.00 -30.11
N GLY A 887 19.03 -4.10 -28.92
CA GLY A 887 18.48 -3.56 -27.67
C GLY A 887 18.48 -2.03 -27.64
N ASP A 888 17.93 -1.50 -26.55
CA ASP A 888 18.07 -0.08 -26.20
C ASP A 888 19.54 0.29 -25.94
N ALA A 889 19.89 1.57 -26.01
CA ALA A 889 21.22 2.11 -25.70
C ALA A 889 21.25 2.77 -24.31
N THR A 890 20.39 2.26 -23.41
CA THR A 890 20.28 2.65 -22.00
C THR A 890 20.09 1.38 -21.19
N GLU A 891 21.20 0.72 -20.88
CA GLU A 891 21.26 -0.63 -20.34
C GLU A 891 20.78 -0.64 -18.89
N LYS A 892 19.71 -1.36 -18.61
CA LYS A 892 19.03 -1.36 -17.30
C LYS A 892 18.97 -2.75 -16.69
N GLY A 893 20.12 -3.41 -16.60
CA GLY A 893 20.24 -4.80 -16.16
C GLY A 893 19.80 -5.02 -14.70
N LEU A 894 19.96 -4.04 -13.82
CA LEU A 894 19.44 -4.15 -12.44
C LEU A 894 17.90 -4.02 -12.38
N ASP A 895 17.30 -3.08 -13.11
CA ASP A 895 15.83 -2.99 -13.26
C ASP A 895 15.28 -4.27 -13.92
N ALA A 896 15.97 -4.82 -14.91
CA ALA A 896 15.61 -6.09 -15.57
C ALA A 896 15.71 -7.28 -14.61
N THR A 897 16.74 -7.30 -13.75
CA THR A 897 16.88 -8.30 -12.66
C THR A 897 15.69 -8.22 -11.71
N HIS A 898 15.37 -7.01 -11.23
CA HIS A 898 14.25 -6.80 -10.31
C HIS A 898 12.92 -7.22 -10.95
N ALA A 899 12.60 -6.67 -12.12
CA ALA A 899 11.37 -6.99 -12.85
C ALA A 899 11.24 -8.49 -13.17
N ALA A 900 12.34 -9.18 -13.49
CA ALA A 900 12.31 -10.61 -13.77
C ALA A 900 11.96 -11.49 -12.58
N LEU A 901 12.17 -10.96 -11.37
CA LEU A 901 12.10 -11.66 -10.10
C LEU A 901 10.96 -11.14 -9.19
N SER A 902 10.26 -10.09 -9.59
CA SER A 902 9.15 -9.47 -8.88
C SER A 902 7.81 -9.70 -9.57
N ASP A 903 6.72 -9.38 -8.88
CA ASP A 903 5.42 -9.23 -9.52
C ASP A 903 5.41 -8.09 -10.55
N PRO A 904 4.57 -8.18 -11.60
CA PRO A 904 3.71 -9.33 -11.93
C PRO A 904 4.41 -10.43 -12.73
N LEU A 905 5.64 -10.20 -13.22
CA LEU A 905 6.27 -11.10 -14.20
C LEU A 905 6.60 -12.47 -13.61
N ILE A 906 7.01 -12.52 -12.33
CA ILE A 906 7.36 -13.78 -11.67
C ILE A 906 6.16 -14.72 -11.46
N ASN A 907 4.94 -14.19 -11.50
CA ASN A 907 3.69 -14.96 -11.38
C ASN A 907 2.89 -15.06 -12.68
N ASP A 908 3.24 -14.34 -13.75
CA ASP A 908 2.59 -14.46 -15.07
C ASP A 908 3.10 -15.68 -15.87
N PRO A 909 2.23 -16.65 -16.23
CA PRO A 909 2.59 -17.79 -17.09
C PRO A 909 3.12 -17.40 -18.48
N ALA A 910 2.76 -16.22 -19.00
CA ALA A 910 3.28 -15.67 -20.25
C ALA A 910 4.62 -14.92 -20.08
N ALA A 911 5.07 -14.66 -18.85
CA ALA A 911 6.38 -14.09 -18.53
C ALA A 911 7.26 -15.11 -17.81
N ASN A 912 7.36 -15.11 -16.49
CA ASN A 912 8.42 -15.84 -15.76
C ASN A 912 7.90 -16.89 -14.77
N ALA A 913 6.58 -17.13 -14.68
CA ALA A 913 6.02 -18.08 -13.72
C ALA A 913 6.67 -19.47 -13.78
N GLY A 914 6.95 -19.99 -12.59
CA GLY A 914 7.64 -21.26 -12.35
C GLY A 914 9.18 -21.16 -12.27
N PHE A 915 9.80 -20.01 -12.59
CA PHE A 915 11.26 -19.89 -12.61
C PHE A 915 11.92 -19.87 -11.23
N LEU A 916 11.40 -19.06 -10.30
CA LEU A 916 11.97 -18.91 -8.96
C LEU A 916 11.30 -19.91 -8.00
N ARG A 917 12.10 -20.69 -7.27
CA ARG A 917 11.65 -21.69 -6.28
C ARG A 917 12.22 -21.39 -4.91
N ASP A 918 11.38 -21.39 -3.87
CA ASP A 918 11.78 -20.92 -2.53
C ASP A 918 12.99 -21.68 -1.97
N ASP A 919 13.00 -23.01 -2.08
CA ASP A 919 14.08 -23.89 -1.58
C ASP A 919 15.39 -23.85 -2.42
N ALA A 920 15.39 -23.21 -3.59
CA ALA A 920 16.53 -23.20 -4.52
C ALA A 920 17.46 -21.99 -4.32
N LYS A 921 18.78 -22.18 -4.45
CA LYS A 921 19.74 -21.05 -4.52
C LYS A 921 19.49 -20.29 -5.83
N LEU A 922 19.19 -19.01 -5.75
CA LEU A 922 19.19 -18.10 -6.90
C LEU A 922 20.62 -17.61 -7.18
N VAL A 923 21.07 -17.70 -8.42
CA VAL A 923 22.29 -17.04 -8.89
C VAL A 923 21.96 -16.15 -10.07
N VAL A 924 22.17 -14.85 -9.91
CA VAL A 924 22.04 -13.86 -10.99
C VAL A 924 23.42 -13.61 -11.58
N ILE A 925 23.54 -13.59 -12.90
CA ILE A 925 24.79 -13.32 -13.62
C ILE A 925 24.52 -12.24 -14.67
N ALA A 926 25.01 -11.03 -14.42
CA ALA A 926 24.90 -9.92 -15.37
C ALA A 926 26.14 -9.81 -16.26
N VAL A 927 25.91 -9.53 -17.54
CA VAL A 927 26.96 -9.29 -18.54
C VAL A 927 26.60 -8.07 -19.38
N SER A 928 27.46 -7.05 -19.37
CA SER A 928 27.31 -5.81 -20.14
C SER A 928 28.69 -5.15 -20.32
N ASP A 929 28.92 -4.53 -21.48
CA ASP A 929 30.08 -3.68 -21.74
C ASP A 929 29.86 -2.21 -21.33
N GLU A 930 28.66 -1.87 -20.86
CA GLU A 930 28.25 -0.54 -20.39
C GLU A 930 27.99 -0.51 -18.87
N GLU A 931 27.65 0.67 -18.33
CA GLU A 931 27.29 0.87 -16.91
C GLU A 931 25.77 0.76 -16.71
N ASP A 932 25.33 0.20 -15.58
CA ASP A 932 23.91 0.08 -15.27
C ASP A 932 23.24 1.47 -15.13
N SER A 933 22.29 1.74 -16.02
CA SER A 933 21.49 2.96 -16.06
C SER A 933 20.16 2.83 -15.31
N SER A 934 20.00 1.86 -14.40
CA SER A 934 18.77 1.65 -13.66
C SER A 934 18.47 2.74 -12.64
N THR A 935 17.18 3.07 -12.49
CA THR A 935 16.74 4.26 -11.74
C THR A 935 16.95 4.14 -10.22
N PRO A 936 16.68 2.99 -9.57
CA PRO A 936 16.91 2.83 -8.13
C PRO A 936 18.40 2.90 -7.73
N PRO A 937 18.69 3.23 -6.46
CA PRO A 937 20.04 3.17 -5.91
C PRO A 937 20.53 1.72 -5.79
N VAL A 938 21.84 1.52 -5.72
CA VAL A 938 22.45 0.18 -5.51
C VAL A 938 21.96 -0.47 -4.22
N ASP A 939 21.71 0.31 -3.17
CA ASP A 939 21.16 -0.18 -1.89
C ASP A 939 19.82 -0.90 -2.07
N PHE A 940 18.92 -0.37 -2.90
CA PHE A 940 17.63 -1.02 -3.20
C PHE A 940 17.84 -2.41 -3.80
N PHE A 941 18.72 -2.54 -4.80
CA PHE A 941 18.96 -3.82 -5.45
C PHE A 941 19.64 -4.83 -4.51
N VAL A 942 20.60 -4.39 -3.71
CA VAL A 942 21.24 -5.26 -2.71
C VAL A 942 20.23 -5.74 -1.66
N ASP A 943 19.39 -4.84 -1.14
CA ASP A 943 18.39 -5.20 -0.13
C ASP A 943 17.31 -6.11 -0.72
N PHE A 944 16.81 -5.82 -1.93
CA PHE A 944 15.84 -6.67 -2.64
C PHE A 944 16.39 -8.08 -2.83
N LEU A 945 17.58 -8.17 -3.42
CA LEU A 945 18.21 -9.44 -3.75
C LEU A 945 18.55 -10.27 -2.50
N LYS A 946 18.96 -9.64 -1.39
CA LYS A 946 19.19 -10.36 -0.12
C LYS A 946 17.93 -10.88 0.55
N ASN A 947 16.78 -10.23 0.34
CA ASN A 947 15.51 -10.61 0.95
C ASN A 947 14.64 -11.50 0.06
N ILE A 948 15.00 -11.71 -1.21
CA ILE A 948 14.20 -12.48 -2.18
C ILE A 948 13.95 -13.95 -1.80
N LYS A 949 14.78 -14.52 -0.91
CA LYS A 949 14.61 -15.88 -0.38
C LYS A 949 14.08 -15.90 1.07
N GLY A 950 13.61 -14.76 1.56
CA GLY A 950 13.36 -14.47 2.96
C GLY A 950 14.59 -13.93 3.67
N TYR A 951 14.38 -13.04 4.65
CA TYR A 951 15.42 -12.28 5.38
C TYR A 951 16.54 -13.15 5.98
N ARG A 952 16.23 -14.39 6.37
CA ARG A 952 17.17 -15.34 7.01
C ARG A 952 17.98 -16.19 6.01
N ASN A 953 17.72 -16.05 4.72
CA ASN A 953 18.24 -16.94 3.67
C ASN A 953 19.14 -16.21 2.66
N SER A 954 19.84 -15.15 3.06
CA SER A 954 20.56 -14.31 2.09
C SER A 954 21.67 -15.03 1.28
N ASP A 955 22.18 -16.20 1.72
CA ASP A 955 23.10 -17.05 0.94
C ASP A 955 22.40 -18.02 -0.03
N LEU A 956 21.06 -18.12 0.01
CA LEU A 956 20.28 -18.68 -1.10
C LEU A 956 20.21 -17.70 -2.28
N MET A 957 20.99 -16.61 -2.26
CA MET A 957 21.11 -15.67 -3.37
C MET A 957 22.58 -15.23 -3.57
N SER A 958 23.06 -15.16 -4.81
CA SER A 958 24.28 -14.43 -5.17
C SER A 958 24.12 -13.66 -6.50
N PHE A 959 24.72 -12.47 -6.61
CA PHE A 959 24.82 -11.72 -7.88
C PHE A 959 26.27 -11.71 -8.37
N SER A 960 26.53 -12.18 -9.58
CA SER A 960 27.84 -12.11 -10.23
C SER A 960 27.80 -11.14 -11.42
N ALA A 961 28.92 -10.48 -11.70
CA ALA A 961 29.03 -9.50 -12.76
C ALA A 961 30.22 -9.83 -13.68
N ILE A 962 29.96 -9.87 -15.00
CA ILE A 962 30.97 -9.95 -16.05
C ILE A 962 30.93 -8.63 -16.83
N VAL A 963 31.69 -7.64 -16.38
CA VAL A 963 31.62 -6.25 -16.87
C VAL A 963 33.02 -5.64 -17.01
N GLY A 964 33.13 -4.40 -17.48
CA GLY A 964 34.42 -3.70 -17.44
C GLY A 964 34.83 -3.38 -15.99
N PRO A 965 36.12 -3.57 -15.62
CA PRO A 965 36.60 -3.37 -14.26
C PRO A 965 36.80 -1.90 -13.89
N GLU A 966 36.68 -1.58 -12.61
CA GLU A 966 37.00 -0.25 -12.08
C GLU A 966 38.50 0.12 -12.24
N PRO A 967 38.83 1.43 -12.35
CA PRO A 967 37.93 2.58 -12.34
C PRO A 967 37.53 3.09 -13.74
N SER A 968 37.94 2.41 -14.81
CA SER A 968 37.89 2.96 -16.18
C SER A 968 37.48 1.97 -17.26
N GLY A 969 37.03 0.78 -16.89
CA GLY A 969 36.71 -0.28 -17.83
C GLY A 969 37.96 -0.96 -18.39
N CYS A 970 37.83 -1.58 -19.56
CA CYS A 970 38.90 -2.35 -20.20
C CYS A 970 38.84 -2.29 -21.73
N SER A 971 39.92 -2.73 -22.37
CA SER A 971 40.07 -2.82 -23.82
C SER A 971 40.88 -4.07 -24.14
N SER A 972 40.38 -4.90 -25.06
CA SER A 972 41.03 -6.16 -25.47
C SER A 972 40.88 -6.41 -26.97
N ALA A 973 41.29 -7.59 -27.43
CA ALA A 973 41.04 -8.02 -28.81
C ALA A 973 39.57 -8.41 -29.05
N ASP A 974 38.84 -8.69 -27.97
CA ASP A 974 37.52 -9.31 -27.99
C ASP A 974 36.40 -8.30 -27.62
N GLY A 975 36.75 -7.03 -27.34
CA GLY A 975 35.82 -5.96 -26.95
C GLY A 975 36.49 -4.79 -26.20
N ASP A 976 35.83 -3.62 -26.23
CA ASP A 976 36.09 -2.45 -25.37
C ASP A 976 34.88 -2.28 -24.42
N ALA A 977 35.09 -2.04 -23.12
CA ALA A 977 34.01 -1.91 -22.15
C ALA A 977 34.25 -0.78 -21.15
N VAL A 978 33.19 -0.11 -20.72
CA VAL A 978 33.14 0.89 -19.63
C VAL A 978 33.15 0.17 -18.27
N ALA A 979 33.51 0.88 -17.19
CA ALA A 979 33.42 0.32 -15.84
C ALA A 979 31.96 0.08 -15.44
N GLY A 980 31.58 -1.17 -15.15
CA GLY A 980 30.25 -1.54 -14.64
C GLY A 980 30.17 -1.41 -13.12
N THR A 981 30.46 -0.22 -12.59
CA THR A 981 30.63 0.09 -11.16
C THR A 981 29.45 -0.40 -10.32
N ARG A 982 28.21 -0.17 -10.78
CA ARG A 982 27.00 -0.55 -10.04
C ARG A 982 26.83 -2.07 -9.97
N TYR A 983 27.09 -2.78 -11.07
CA TYR A 983 27.06 -4.25 -11.10
C TYR A 983 28.13 -4.86 -10.18
N LEU A 984 29.35 -4.30 -10.17
CA LEU A 984 30.44 -4.76 -9.31
C LEU A 984 30.13 -4.54 -7.82
N GLU A 985 29.51 -3.41 -7.47
CA GLU A 985 29.11 -3.12 -6.08
C GLU A 985 27.97 -4.03 -5.60
N VAL A 986 26.96 -4.32 -6.44
CA VAL A 986 25.94 -5.34 -6.13
C VAL A 986 26.59 -6.71 -5.95
N ALA A 987 27.52 -7.09 -6.83
CA ALA A 987 28.20 -8.39 -6.76
C ALA A 987 28.99 -8.56 -5.45
N ARG A 988 29.81 -7.57 -5.09
CA ARG A 988 30.55 -7.54 -3.80
C ARG A 988 29.62 -7.67 -2.60
N ARG A 989 28.54 -6.89 -2.57
CA ARG A 989 27.64 -6.82 -1.42
C ARG A 989 26.73 -8.04 -1.28
N THR A 990 26.50 -8.80 -2.35
CA THR A 990 25.78 -10.08 -2.36
C THR A 990 26.70 -11.30 -2.37
N GLY A 991 28.02 -11.12 -2.29
CA GLY A 991 29.00 -12.20 -2.18
C GLY A 991 29.27 -13.00 -3.47
N GLY A 992 28.80 -12.52 -4.63
CA GLY A 992 29.06 -13.18 -5.91
C GLY A 992 30.37 -12.75 -6.58
N LEU A 993 30.57 -13.22 -7.82
CA LEU A 993 31.86 -13.12 -8.51
C LEU A 993 31.95 -11.88 -9.41
N GLU A 994 33.02 -11.11 -9.22
CA GLU A 994 33.47 -10.09 -10.18
C GLU A 994 34.36 -10.74 -11.25
N ARG A 995 34.03 -10.56 -12.54
CA ARG A 995 34.85 -10.98 -13.68
C ARG A 995 34.93 -9.87 -14.72
N SER A 996 36.06 -9.80 -15.43
CA SER A 996 36.27 -8.84 -16.51
C SER A 996 35.69 -9.39 -17.82
N ILE A 997 34.86 -8.60 -18.49
CA ILE A 997 34.30 -8.92 -19.80
C ILE A 997 35.39 -9.02 -20.88
N CYS A 998 36.42 -8.18 -20.80
CA CYS A 998 37.60 -8.20 -21.68
C CYS A 998 38.59 -9.36 -21.39
N SER A 999 38.12 -10.49 -20.85
CA SER A 999 38.95 -11.63 -20.49
C SER A 999 39.10 -12.63 -21.64
N ASN A 1000 40.34 -12.82 -22.10
CA ASN A 1000 40.66 -13.82 -23.12
C ASN A 1000 40.48 -15.29 -22.66
N ASN A 1001 39.91 -15.55 -21.47
CA ASN A 1001 39.68 -16.90 -20.92
C ASN A 1001 38.28 -17.07 -20.33
N TRP A 1002 37.27 -16.91 -21.20
CA TRP A 1002 35.86 -17.21 -20.90
C TRP A 1002 35.60 -18.65 -20.41
N GLY A 1003 36.47 -19.60 -20.73
CA GLY A 1003 36.38 -20.97 -20.22
C GLY A 1003 36.58 -21.05 -18.70
N GLN A 1004 37.56 -20.33 -18.16
CA GLN A 1004 37.75 -20.25 -16.70
C GLN A 1004 36.61 -19.49 -16.03
N ILE A 1005 36.12 -18.40 -16.65
CA ILE A 1005 34.97 -17.64 -16.14
C ILE A 1005 33.73 -18.55 -16.00
N ALA A 1006 33.46 -19.37 -17.02
CA ALA A 1006 32.34 -20.32 -16.99
C ALA A 1006 32.51 -21.44 -15.94
N ASP A 1007 33.74 -21.92 -15.69
CA ASP A 1007 34.03 -22.91 -14.65
C ASP A 1007 33.89 -22.31 -13.24
N ASP A 1008 34.40 -21.09 -13.03
CA ASP A 1008 34.27 -20.34 -11.77
C ASP A 1008 32.79 -20.05 -11.42
N LEU A 1009 32.01 -19.56 -12.38
CA LEU A 1009 30.59 -19.28 -12.20
C LEU A 1009 29.79 -20.58 -11.99
N GLY A 1010 30.17 -21.68 -12.67
CA GLY A 1010 29.59 -23.00 -12.43
C GLY A 1010 29.89 -23.53 -11.02
N LEU A 1011 31.07 -23.22 -10.47
CA LEU A 1011 31.44 -23.53 -9.09
C LEU A 1011 30.63 -22.74 -8.07
N ASP A 1012 30.41 -21.42 -8.25
CA ASP A 1012 29.54 -20.63 -7.36
C ASP A 1012 28.07 -21.07 -7.47
N ALA A 1013 27.54 -21.22 -8.68
CA ALA A 1013 26.15 -21.57 -8.91
C ALA A 1013 25.79 -22.95 -8.34
N PHE A 1014 26.65 -23.95 -8.55
CA PHE A 1014 26.34 -25.36 -8.28
C PHE A 1014 27.18 -25.96 -7.14
N GLY A 1015 27.80 -25.12 -6.30
CA GLY A 1015 28.52 -25.51 -5.10
C GLY A 1015 27.62 -25.98 -3.94
N ALA A 1016 28.21 -26.62 -2.93
CA ALA A 1016 27.52 -26.94 -1.67
C ALA A 1016 27.51 -25.72 -0.74
N LYS A 1017 26.47 -25.54 0.09
CA LYS A 1017 26.38 -24.41 1.01
C LYS A 1017 27.52 -24.45 2.05
N SER A 1018 28.26 -23.36 2.18
CA SER A 1018 29.33 -23.18 3.18
C SER A 1018 28.92 -22.34 4.37
N GLN A 1019 27.77 -21.66 4.34
CA GLN A 1019 27.33 -20.74 5.38
C GLN A 1019 25.88 -21.06 5.80
N PHE A 1020 25.60 -20.91 7.10
CA PHE A 1020 24.36 -21.35 7.75
C PHE A 1020 23.90 -20.30 8.77
N PHE A 1021 22.75 -19.66 8.54
CA PHE A 1021 22.20 -18.59 9.38
C PHE A 1021 21.53 -19.15 10.63
N LEU A 1022 21.87 -18.59 11.78
CA LEU A 1022 21.33 -19.00 13.07
C LEU A 1022 19.99 -18.29 13.33
N SER A 1023 19.03 -19.02 13.87
CA SER A 1023 17.66 -18.54 14.09
C SER A 1023 17.55 -17.45 15.16
N ARG A 1024 18.56 -17.36 16.04
CA ARG A 1024 18.65 -16.48 17.22
C ARG A 1024 20.06 -15.94 17.39
N GLU A 1025 20.21 -14.79 18.05
CA GLU A 1025 21.52 -14.19 18.33
C GLU A 1025 22.29 -15.05 19.35
N PRO A 1026 23.41 -15.70 18.97
CA PRO A 1026 24.17 -16.54 19.87
C PRO A 1026 25.08 -15.71 20.78
N ILE A 1027 25.36 -16.22 21.97
CA ILE A 1027 26.56 -15.86 22.71
C ILE A 1027 27.74 -16.53 21.97
N PRO A 1028 28.67 -15.80 21.32
CA PRO A 1028 29.60 -16.42 20.36
C PRO A 1028 30.53 -17.48 20.97
N SER A 1029 30.78 -17.43 22.28
CA SER A 1029 31.57 -18.43 23.01
C SER A 1029 30.83 -19.73 23.34
N SER A 1030 29.52 -19.81 23.11
CA SER A 1030 28.68 -20.99 23.36
C SER A 1030 28.44 -21.84 22.11
N ILE A 1031 28.80 -21.35 20.92
CA ILE A 1031 28.52 -22.01 19.64
C ILE A 1031 29.28 -23.34 19.54
N VAL A 1032 28.54 -24.42 19.27
CA VAL A 1032 29.05 -25.76 18.98
C VAL A 1032 28.43 -26.24 17.67
N VAL A 1033 29.28 -26.47 16.67
CA VAL A 1033 28.86 -26.96 15.35
C VAL A 1033 29.10 -28.46 15.24
N ARG A 1034 28.13 -29.20 14.69
CA ARG A 1034 28.21 -30.63 14.40
C ARG A 1034 27.82 -30.89 12.95
N VAL A 1035 28.50 -31.83 12.30
CA VAL A 1035 28.15 -32.34 10.97
C VAL A 1035 27.98 -33.85 11.07
N ASN A 1036 26.80 -34.36 10.70
CA ASN A 1036 26.39 -35.76 10.89
C ASN A 1036 26.63 -36.25 12.34
N GLY A 1037 26.28 -35.40 13.32
CA GLY A 1037 26.47 -35.63 14.76
C GLY A 1037 27.92 -35.50 15.27
N SER A 1038 28.91 -35.32 14.38
CA SER A 1038 30.33 -35.17 14.75
C SER A 1038 30.69 -33.70 14.95
N THR A 1039 31.21 -33.33 16.12
CA THR A 1039 31.62 -31.94 16.42
C THR A 1039 32.75 -31.48 15.50
N VAL A 1040 32.56 -30.31 14.90
CA VAL A 1040 33.53 -29.65 14.01
C VAL A 1040 34.51 -28.82 14.85
N PRO A 1041 35.83 -28.86 14.58
CA PRO A 1041 36.79 -27.98 15.24
C PRO A 1041 36.48 -26.50 14.99
N SER A 1042 36.62 -25.64 16.01
CA SER A 1042 36.44 -24.19 15.88
C SER A 1042 37.57 -23.47 15.10
N SER A 1043 38.47 -24.22 14.47
CA SER A 1043 39.40 -23.73 13.44
C SER A 1043 38.81 -23.81 12.03
N ASP A 1044 37.76 -24.62 11.85
CA ASP A 1044 37.26 -25.06 10.55
C ASP A 1044 35.93 -24.35 10.21
N TYR A 1045 35.46 -23.48 11.11
CA TYR A 1045 34.36 -22.53 10.91
C TYR A 1045 34.60 -21.22 11.67
N SER A 1046 33.93 -20.14 11.26
CA SER A 1046 33.85 -18.87 11.98
C SER A 1046 32.40 -18.40 12.13
N TYR A 1047 32.09 -17.71 13.23
CA TYR A 1047 30.83 -17.01 13.40
C TYR A 1047 30.95 -15.58 12.85
N ASP A 1048 30.07 -15.21 11.91
CA ASP A 1048 29.95 -13.85 11.42
C ASP A 1048 28.78 -13.13 12.11
N ALA A 1049 29.10 -12.13 12.93
CA ALA A 1049 28.11 -11.42 13.74
C ALA A 1049 27.14 -10.52 12.94
N PRO A 1050 27.57 -9.78 11.89
CA PRO A 1050 26.65 -9.02 11.04
C PRO A 1050 25.56 -9.87 10.38
N SER A 1051 25.92 -11.03 9.82
CA SER A 1051 24.97 -11.96 9.20
C SER A 1051 24.30 -12.92 10.19
N GLN A 1052 24.82 -13.05 11.41
CA GLN A 1052 24.37 -14.04 12.41
C GLN A 1052 24.48 -15.48 11.88
N SER A 1053 25.63 -15.84 11.30
CA SER A 1053 25.82 -17.12 10.62
C SER A 1053 27.11 -17.85 11.00
N VAL A 1054 27.13 -19.16 10.77
CA VAL A 1054 28.34 -20.01 10.82
C VAL A 1054 28.84 -20.21 9.39
N ILE A 1055 30.06 -19.77 9.11
CA ILE A 1055 30.77 -19.94 7.84
C ILE A 1055 31.81 -21.04 8.00
N PHE A 1056 31.75 -22.09 7.20
CA PHE A 1056 32.77 -23.14 7.12
C PHE A 1056 33.96 -22.70 6.25
N ASP A 1057 35.17 -23.12 6.63
CA ASP A 1057 36.34 -23.01 5.76
C ASP A 1057 36.10 -23.80 4.44
N PRO A 1058 36.59 -23.34 3.28
CA PRO A 1058 36.44 -24.03 1.99
C PRO A 1058 36.88 -25.50 1.97
N THR A 1059 37.75 -25.93 2.90
CA THR A 1059 38.19 -27.33 3.06
C THR A 1059 37.31 -28.17 3.99
N ALA A 1060 36.40 -27.53 4.74
CA ALA A 1060 35.55 -28.14 5.76
C ALA A 1060 34.03 -28.09 5.43
N VAL A 1061 33.66 -27.55 4.26
CA VAL A 1061 32.26 -27.43 3.80
C VAL A 1061 31.49 -28.76 3.93
N PRO A 1062 30.31 -28.79 4.58
CA PRO A 1062 29.54 -30.01 4.78
C PRO A 1062 29.17 -30.71 3.46
N PRO A 1063 29.42 -32.02 3.32
CA PRO A 1063 29.14 -32.73 2.07
C PRO A 1063 27.63 -32.86 1.80
N GLN A 1064 27.26 -33.06 0.53
CA GLN A 1064 25.86 -33.25 0.11
C GLN A 1064 25.16 -34.35 0.92
N GLY A 1065 23.91 -34.12 1.31
CA GLY A 1065 23.14 -35.01 2.17
C GLY A 1065 23.52 -34.99 3.66
N ALA A 1066 24.50 -34.18 4.08
CA ALA A 1066 24.86 -34.07 5.50
C ALA A 1066 23.88 -33.21 6.31
N THR A 1067 23.62 -33.61 7.54
CA THR A 1067 22.92 -32.79 8.53
C THR A 1067 23.94 -31.93 9.28
N VAL A 1068 23.73 -30.62 9.31
CA VAL A 1068 24.50 -29.64 10.08
C VAL A 1068 23.65 -29.22 11.28
N GLU A 1069 24.23 -29.21 12.47
CA GLU A 1069 23.55 -28.85 13.71
C GLU A 1069 24.40 -27.81 14.43
N VAL A 1070 23.80 -26.69 14.83
CA VAL A 1070 24.48 -25.62 15.56
C VAL A 1070 23.75 -25.38 16.88
N GLU A 1071 24.44 -25.70 17.96
CA GLU A 1071 23.99 -25.68 19.36
C GLU A 1071 24.60 -24.44 20.04
N TYR A 1072 23.79 -23.59 20.68
CA TYR A 1072 24.26 -22.35 21.31
C TYR A 1072 23.29 -21.79 22.37
N ASP A 1073 23.84 -21.00 23.29
CA ASP A 1073 23.07 -20.16 24.22
C ASP A 1073 22.83 -18.78 23.61
N THR A 1074 21.73 -18.13 23.94
CA THR A 1074 21.26 -16.90 23.26
C THR A 1074 21.41 -15.64 24.09
N VAL A 1075 21.55 -14.49 23.41
CA VAL A 1075 21.64 -13.16 24.05
C VAL A 1075 20.24 -12.70 24.47
N CYS A 1076 20.11 -12.25 25.73
CA CYS A 1076 18.91 -11.58 26.23
C CYS A 1076 19.16 -10.06 26.28
N ASN A 1077 18.55 -9.33 25.34
CA ASN A 1077 18.61 -7.87 25.21
C ASN A 1077 17.43 -7.17 25.90
#